data_AF-A0A812VJ26-F1
#
_entry.id   AF-A0A812VJ26-F1
#
_cell.length_a   1.000
_cell.length_b   1.000
_cell.length_c   1.000
_cell.angle_alpha   90.00
_cell.angle_beta   90.00
_cell.angle_gamma   90.00
#
_symmetry.space_group_name_H-M   'P 1'
#
loop_
_entity.id
_entity.type
_entity.pdbx_description
1 polymer ?
#
loop_
_entity_poly.entity_id
_entity_poly.type
_entity_poly.pdbx_seq_one_letter_code
_entity_poly.pdbx_strand_id
1 'polypeptide(L)'
;MAVVPNADEADPQVLSVDKFLYEDGVYAFTPERVELAKKLCFERLKLLVQSGQCRRIVCTCGCPGAGKSTWIAAHGREEHTVFFDDLLYTARHRAQFLQNLKDYEIEVPVEIVAIERDFEAALASNSARPADRQVPLEAMQKFRDNYTRPGGDEGFCRVRVFGNSFEDKTGRGGFNLEVQEEALRQMQEEVSCKLPDLRSEGDSHWLANGAQVELHGLQKAQTLNGLRGEIIGFDDKQLRYRVRLHSDNTVKVVAKKNLRLLTLEDLQPAPIVAPATQLSGSTSSLPAPSQSRELVPARAPPTPGRITREMVLKAVDRVKADTVALQQRIAARQAGGSMTTSDICDVYLRLVASGESYREVKELFQSQNGRDEELELLGNAALESSEVVAEQYFEVRSWQEYFQDEVNVTKYSVKKHGILGTLKNEVVEVGNDVKDLGRGAATVVQSGREQVPHLVRAATDTMGNVVQTGSAAAASTGASFAARSQEHLTTAVHETVVAPVKRAWHLMATGFILCVLVPLFALRTYAPLNSVVSNLGLLWLLVCTCCPPRGMNGRGGKSALLLLYPLLTVVLPLALHYWATHPQLSQDVGDMFRRLPEQLGRIPEQLKELPGINKLRCSDNDQSCPTPSLRGSEAPESGPGS
;
A
#
# COMPACT_ATOMS: atom_id res chain seq x y z
N MET A 1 8.79 -7.07 -41.54
CA MET A 1 10.00 -7.32 -40.74
C MET A 1 10.98 -6.22 -41.08
N ALA A 2 11.11 -5.19 -40.23
CA ALA A 2 12.12 -4.17 -40.42
C ALA A 2 13.50 -4.83 -40.26
N VAL A 3 14.36 -4.64 -41.25
CA VAL A 3 15.74 -5.13 -41.21
C VAL A 3 16.43 -4.38 -40.07
N VAL A 4 16.74 -5.08 -38.99
CA VAL A 4 17.61 -4.56 -37.93
C VAL A 4 18.94 -4.23 -38.62
N PRO A 5 19.39 -2.96 -38.64
CA PRO A 5 20.64 -2.62 -39.29
C PRO A 5 21.79 -3.45 -38.72
N ASN A 6 22.67 -3.94 -39.60
CA ASN A 6 23.82 -4.77 -39.24
C ASN A 6 24.68 -4.09 -38.17
N ALA A 7 24.45 -4.47 -36.91
CA ALA A 7 25.26 -4.13 -35.75
C ALA A 7 26.53 -5.02 -35.70
N ASP A 8 27.19 -5.19 -36.85
CA ASP A 8 28.15 -6.27 -37.14
C ASP A 8 29.54 -6.11 -36.48
N GLU A 9 29.72 -5.23 -35.49
CA GLU A 9 30.92 -5.19 -34.64
C GLU A 9 30.62 -4.96 -33.15
N ALA A 10 29.35 -4.96 -32.75
CA ALA A 10 28.98 -4.75 -31.35
C ALA A 10 29.18 -6.03 -30.55
N ASP A 11 29.91 -5.94 -29.43
CA ASP A 11 29.97 -6.98 -28.40
C ASP A 11 28.54 -7.49 -28.14
N PRO A 12 28.22 -8.75 -28.52
CA PRO A 12 26.85 -9.25 -28.53
C PRO A 12 26.25 -9.29 -27.12
N GLN A 13 27.09 -9.14 -26.09
CA GLN A 13 26.71 -9.14 -24.69
C GLN A 13 26.34 -7.75 -24.15
N VAL A 14 26.57 -6.65 -24.87
CA VAL A 14 26.28 -5.29 -24.37
C VAL A 14 25.16 -4.61 -25.17
N LEU A 15 23.98 -4.54 -24.57
CA LEU A 15 22.83 -3.79 -25.08
C LEU A 15 22.83 -2.39 -24.47
N SER A 16 22.90 -1.36 -25.31
CA SER A 16 22.91 0.04 -24.89
C SER A 16 21.93 0.82 -25.76
N VAL A 17 21.03 1.56 -25.10
CA VAL A 17 20.05 2.41 -25.79
C VAL A 17 20.77 3.45 -26.66
N ASP A 18 21.87 4.03 -26.14
CA ASP A 18 22.67 5.04 -26.83
C ASP A 18 23.19 4.56 -28.19
N LYS A 19 23.50 3.26 -28.35
CA LYS A 19 23.98 2.70 -29.64
C LYS A 19 22.96 2.90 -30.77
N PHE A 20 21.67 2.86 -30.46
CA PHE A 20 20.59 3.04 -31.44
C PHE A 20 20.27 4.53 -31.72
N LEU A 21 20.88 5.44 -30.96
CA LEU A 21 20.72 6.88 -31.14
C LEU A 21 21.77 7.48 -32.08
N TYR A 22 22.77 6.69 -32.54
CA TYR A 22 23.71 7.13 -33.55
C TYR A 22 23.19 6.83 -34.96
N GLU A 23 23.28 7.82 -35.84
CA GLU A 23 23.01 7.69 -37.28
C GLU A 23 24.09 8.47 -38.02
N ASP A 24 24.80 7.79 -38.94
CA ASP A 24 25.92 8.36 -39.69
C ASP A 24 27.00 9.04 -38.82
N GLY A 25 27.24 8.48 -37.63
CA GLY A 25 28.21 9.01 -36.66
C GLY A 25 27.74 10.22 -35.87
N VAL A 26 26.48 10.65 -36.04
CA VAL A 26 25.86 11.76 -35.31
C VAL A 26 24.89 11.21 -34.26
N TYR A 27 25.01 11.71 -33.03
CA TYR A 27 24.07 11.40 -31.97
C TYR A 27 22.75 12.17 -32.15
N ALA A 28 21.68 11.45 -32.49
CA ALA A 28 20.37 11.99 -32.83
C ALA A 28 19.34 11.68 -31.75
N PHE A 29 19.28 12.55 -30.73
CA PHE A 29 18.35 12.41 -29.61
C PHE A 29 16.96 12.98 -29.93
N THR A 30 15.93 12.12 -29.91
CA THR A 30 14.51 12.49 -29.86
C THR A 30 13.77 11.49 -28.97
N PRO A 31 12.69 11.88 -28.27
CA PRO A 31 11.92 10.97 -27.42
C PRO A 31 11.47 9.70 -28.18
N GLU A 32 10.97 9.84 -29.40
CA GLU A 32 10.47 8.75 -30.23
C GLU A 32 11.58 7.75 -30.59
N ARG A 33 12.80 8.26 -30.83
CA ARG A 33 13.97 7.40 -31.09
C ARG A 33 14.44 6.68 -29.83
N VAL A 34 14.37 7.32 -28.67
CA VAL A 34 14.70 6.67 -27.39
C VAL A 34 13.73 5.52 -27.11
N GLU A 35 12.43 5.72 -27.36
CA GLU A 35 11.44 4.65 -27.22
C GLU A 35 11.69 3.51 -28.22
N LEU A 36 11.94 3.83 -29.49
CA LEU A 36 12.28 2.83 -30.50
C LEU A 36 13.57 2.07 -30.14
N ALA A 37 14.60 2.78 -29.70
CA ALA A 37 15.87 2.19 -29.25
C ALA A 37 15.66 1.22 -28.08
N LYS A 38 14.86 1.61 -27.08
CA LYS A 38 14.51 0.72 -25.96
C LYS A 38 13.77 -0.51 -26.44
N LYS A 39 12.76 -0.34 -27.31
CA LYS A 39 12.04 -1.47 -27.92
C LYS A 39 12.99 -2.45 -28.62
N LEU A 40 13.89 -1.94 -29.45
CA LEU A 40 14.89 -2.77 -30.15
C LEU A 40 15.83 -3.50 -29.17
N CYS A 41 16.27 -2.84 -28.08
CA CYS A 41 17.04 -3.49 -27.03
C CYS A 41 16.27 -4.65 -26.38
N PHE A 42 14.99 -4.47 -26.02
CA PHE A 42 14.19 -5.54 -25.41
C PHE A 42 13.86 -6.68 -26.38
N GLU A 43 13.56 -6.38 -27.65
CA GLU A 43 13.39 -7.40 -28.69
C GLU A 43 14.67 -8.23 -28.88
N ARG A 44 15.83 -7.57 -28.93
CA ARG A 44 17.13 -8.25 -29.02
C ARG A 44 17.41 -9.10 -27.78
N LEU A 45 17.13 -8.58 -26.59
CA LEU A 45 17.31 -9.30 -25.33
C LEU A 45 16.43 -10.57 -25.30
N LYS A 46 15.17 -10.48 -25.73
CA LYS A 46 14.26 -11.62 -25.85
C LYS A 46 14.87 -12.72 -26.74
N LEU A 47 15.41 -12.36 -27.91
CA LEU A 47 16.06 -13.32 -28.81
C LEU A 47 17.30 -13.98 -28.18
N LEU A 48 18.13 -13.23 -27.45
CA LEU A 48 19.30 -13.77 -26.76
C LEU A 48 18.90 -14.76 -25.65
N VAL A 49 17.82 -14.49 -24.92
CA VAL A 49 17.29 -15.39 -23.90
C VAL A 49 16.69 -16.65 -24.53
N GLN A 50 15.86 -16.50 -25.56
CA GLN A 50 15.21 -17.64 -26.25
C GLN A 50 16.20 -18.57 -26.95
N SER A 51 17.32 -18.03 -27.45
CA SER A 51 18.39 -18.83 -28.06
C SER A 51 19.34 -19.47 -27.03
N GLY A 52 19.15 -19.23 -25.73
CA GLY A 52 20.02 -19.72 -24.66
C GLY A 52 21.36 -18.99 -24.55
N GLN A 53 21.55 -17.90 -25.31
CA GLN A 53 22.76 -17.07 -25.26
C GLN A 53 22.78 -16.14 -24.04
N CYS A 54 21.64 -15.88 -23.41
CA CYS A 54 21.53 -15.09 -22.18
C CYS A 54 20.82 -15.91 -21.09
N ARG A 55 21.52 -16.15 -19.98
CA ARG A 55 20.99 -16.78 -18.76
C ARG A 55 20.89 -15.82 -17.59
N ARG A 56 21.46 -14.62 -17.71
CA ARG A 56 21.45 -13.59 -16.68
C ARG A 56 21.60 -12.20 -17.29
N ILE A 57 20.91 -11.23 -16.70
CA ILE A 57 21.00 -9.81 -17.07
C ILE A 57 21.74 -9.06 -15.97
N VAL A 58 22.67 -8.18 -16.34
CA VAL A 58 23.29 -7.21 -15.46
C VAL A 58 22.98 -5.82 -16.00
N CYS A 59 22.08 -5.08 -15.34
CA CYS A 59 21.82 -3.70 -15.73
C CYS A 59 22.69 -2.73 -14.92
N THR A 60 23.12 -1.64 -15.55
CA THR A 60 23.92 -0.61 -14.87
C THR A 60 23.07 0.61 -14.51
N CYS A 61 23.38 1.22 -13.37
CA CYS A 61 22.78 2.44 -12.88
C CYS A 61 23.87 3.44 -12.48
N GLY A 62 23.62 4.74 -12.65
CA GLY A 62 24.56 5.79 -12.26
C GLY A 62 24.49 7.01 -13.18
N CYS A 63 24.97 8.15 -12.66
CA CYS A 63 25.05 9.41 -13.40
C CYS A 63 25.85 9.25 -14.72
N PRO A 64 25.55 9.98 -15.81
CA PRO A 64 26.49 10.09 -16.91
C PRO A 64 27.86 10.57 -16.41
N GLY A 65 28.96 10.14 -17.02
CA GLY A 65 30.32 10.43 -16.52
C GLY A 65 30.77 9.61 -15.31
N ALA A 66 29.89 8.82 -14.66
CA ALA A 66 30.27 7.99 -13.50
C ALA A 66 31.16 6.79 -13.85
N GLY A 67 31.32 6.45 -15.14
CA GLY A 67 32.18 5.34 -15.58
C GLY A 67 31.46 4.01 -15.86
N LYS A 68 30.13 4.01 -16.05
CA LYS A 68 29.31 2.83 -16.41
C LYS A 68 29.90 2.01 -17.56
N SER A 69 30.04 2.62 -18.73
CA SER A 69 30.54 1.92 -19.91
C SER A 69 32.01 1.48 -19.75
N THR A 70 32.82 2.20 -18.97
CA THR A 70 34.19 1.78 -18.60
C THR A 70 34.18 0.54 -17.70
N TRP A 71 33.28 0.50 -16.72
CA TRP A 71 33.10 -0.67 -15.87
C TRP A 71 32.60 -1.87 -16.66
N ILE A 72 31.63 -1.68 -17.57
CA ILE A 72 31.18 -2.72 -18.49
C ILE A 72 32.34 -3.18 -19.37
N ALA A 73 33.17 -2.28 -19.92
CA ALA A 73 34.32 -2.71 -20.73
C ALA A 73 35.32 -3.59 -19.93
N ALA A 74 35.46 -3.34 -18.62
CA ALA A 74 36.34 -4.10 -17.74
C ALA A 74 35.75 -5.44 -17.26
N HIS A 75 34.42 -5.55 -17.13
CA HIS A 75 33.73 -6.72 -16.54
C HIS A 75 32.77 -7.44 -17.51
N GLY A 76 32.57 -6.88 -18.70
CA GLY A 76 31.46 -7.18 -19.62
C GLY A 76 31.59 -8.46 -20.43
N ARG A 77 32.51 -9.36 -20.06
CA ARG A 77 32.85 -10.56 -20.84
C ARG A 77 32.52 -11.84 -20.07
N GLU A 78 31.35 -11.85 -19.44
CA GLU A 78 30.87 -13.00 -18.70
C GLU A 78 29.99 -13.87 -19.62
N GLU A 79 30.33 -15.16 -19.72
CA GLU A 79 29.58 -16.10 -20.56
C GLU A 79 28.09 -16.12 -20.16
N HIS A 80 27.22 -16.21 -21.17
CA HIS A 80 25.77 -16.18 -21.00
C HIS A 80 25.19 -14.99 -20.21
N THR A 81 25.93 -13.87 -20.13
CA THR A 81 25.48 -12.67 -19.44
C THR A 81 25.28 -11.54 -20.43
N VAL A 82 24.14 -10.83 -20.32
CA VAL A 82 23.89 -9.60 -21.08
C VAL A 82 23.96 -8.41 -20.15
N PHE A 83 24.81 -7.45 -20.51
CA PHE A 83 24.93 -6.15 -19.86
C PHE A 83 23.96 -5.17 -20.53
N PHE A 84 23.09 -4.57 -19.73
CA PHE A 84 22.09 -3.60 -20.20
C PHE A 84 22.45 -2.20 -19.68
N ASP A 85 22.94 -1.34 -20.57
CA ASP A 85 23.33 0.05 -20.28
C ASP A 85 22.17 1.00 -20.63
N ASP A 86 21.42 1.40 -19.61
CA ASP A 86 20.31 2.36 -19.69
C ASP A 86 20.32 3.29 -18.46
N LEU A 87 19.52 4.35 -18.53
CA LEU A 87 19.39 5.38 -17.51
C LEU A 87 18.42 4.92 -16.39
N LEU A 88 18.90 4.02 -15.53
CA LEU A 88 18.12 3.42 -14.43
C LEU A 88 18.26 4.16 -13.08
N TYR A 89 18.38 5.49 -13.11
CA TYR A 89 18.79 6.32 -11.98
C TYR A 89 17.70 6.59 -10.93
N THR A 90 16.43 6.28 -11.19
CA THR A 90 15.33 6.39 -10.22
C THR A 90 14.68 5.04 -9.98
N ALA A 91 14.03 4.87 -8.82
CA ALA A 91 13.25 3.68 -8.51
C ALA A 91 12.12 3.44 -9.53
N ARG A 92 11.48 4.51 -10.03
CA ARG A 92 10.46 4.44 -11.09
C ARG A 92 11.03 3.87 -12.38
N HIS A 93 12.21 4.32 -12.83
CA HIS A 93 12.83 3.80 -14.04
C HIS A 93 13.22 2.32 -13.91
N ARG A 94 13.68 1.91 -12.72
CA ARG A 94 14.01 0.51 -12.42
C ARG A 94 12.76 -0.37 -12.39
N ALA A 95 11.68 0.09 -11.77
CA ALA A 95 10.39 -0.60 -11.79
C ALA A 95 9.86 -0.76 -13.22
N GLN A 96 9.95 0.29 -14.05
CA GLN A 96 9.55 0.22 -15.46
C GLN A 96 10.43 -0.76 -16.26
N PHE A 97 11.75 -0.78 -16.01
CA PHE A 97 12.65 -1.75 -16.63
C PHE A 97 12.27 -3.20 -16.31
N LEU A 98 12.01 -3.50 -15.03
CA LEU A 98 11.57 -4.83 -14.59
C LEU A 98 10.18 -5.18 -15.15
N GLN A 99 9.27 -4.20 -15.27
CA GLN A 99 7.97 -4.42 -15.91
C GLN A 99 8.12 -4.73 -17.39
N ASN A 100 8.98 -4.00 -18.12
CA ASN A 100 9.26 -4.28 -19.52
C ASN A 100 9.81 -5.71 -19.70
N LEU A 101 10.68 -6.21 -18.81
CA LEU A 101 11.13 -7.60 -18.90
C LEU A 101 9.94 -8.59 -18.83
N LYS A 102 8.96 -8.34 -17.97
CA LYS A 102 7.74 -9.16 -17.89
C LYS A 102 6.90 -9.04 -19.16
N ASP A 103 6.70 -7.82 -19.67
CA ASP A 103 5.90 -7.57 -20.87
C ASP A 103 6.49 -8.24 -22.11
N TYR A 104 7.82 -8.42 -22.15
CA TYR A 104 8.53 -9.14 -23.21
C TYR A 104 8.69 -10.64 -22.93
N GLU A 105 8.14 -11.17 -21.83
CA GLU A 105 8.23 -12.57 -21.40
C GLU A 105 9.70 -13.03 -21.18
N ILE A 106 10.51 -12.16 -20.59
CA ILE A 106 11.92 -12.42 -20.28
C ILE A 106 12.03 -12.86 -18.82
N GLU A 107 12.28 -14.15 -18.60
CA GLU A 107 12.36 -14.79 -17.28
C GLU A 107 13.78 -15.29 -16.95
N VAL A 108 14.73 -14.37 -16.81
CA VAL A 108 16.10 -14.68 -16.33
C VAL A 108 16.46 -13.81 -15.13
N PRO A 109 17.36 -14.27 -14.23
CA PRO A 109 17.84 -13.46 -13.11
C PRO A 109 18.40 -12.11 -13.56
N VAL A 110 18.01 -11.06 -12.85
CA VAL A 110 18.42 -9.67 -13.13
C VAL A 110 19.20 -9.13 -11.94
N GLU A 111 20.45 -8.76 -12.18
CA GLU A 111 21.28 -8.02 -11.23
C GLU A 111 21.32 -6.54 -11.61
N ILE A 112 21.52 -5.67 -10.62
CA ILE A 112 21.80 -4.26 -10.84
C ILE A 112 23.15 -3.86 -10.26
N VAL A 113 23.90 -3.08 -11.03
CA VAL A 113 25.21 -2.51 -10.66
C VAL A 113 25.09 -0.99 -10.66
N ALA A 114 25.06 -0.38 -9.48
CA ALA A 114 25.16 1.06 -9.33
C ALA A 114 26.62 1.50 -9.31
N ILE A 115 26.95 2.51 -10.12
CA ILE A 115 28.26 3.15 -10.13
C ILE A 115 28.08 4.58 -9.68
N GLU A 116 28.67 4.87 -8.53
CA GLU A 116 28.62 6.16 -7.88
C GLU A 116 29.96 6.86 -7.99
N ARG A 117 29.92 8.15 -8.28
CA ARG A 117 31.10 8.99 -8.44
C ARG A 117 30.75 10.37 -7.91
N ASP A 118 31.74 11.05 -7.36
CA ASP A 118 31.62 12.47 -7.06
C ASP A 118 31.08 13.24 -8.28
N PHE A 119 30.11 14.11 -8.04
CA PHE A 119 29.38 14.76 -9.14
C PHE A 119 30.28 15.69 -9.95
N GLU A 120 31.20 16.40 -9.30
CA GLU A 120 32.14 17.29 -9.99
C GLU A 120 33.13 16.48 -10.83
N ALA A 121 33.59 15.33 -10.33
CA ALA A 121 34.39 14.39 -11.11
C ALA A 121 33.61 13.81 -12.30
N ALA A 122 32.31 13.50 -12.15
CA ALA A 122 31.47 13.06 -13.24
C ALA A 122 31.26 14.16 -14.30
N LEU A 123 31.10 15.42 -13.89
CA LEU A 123 31.03 16.59 -14.78
C LEU A 123 32.34 16.81 -15.54
N ALA A 124 33.49 16.70 -14.87
CA ALA A 124 34.80 16.80 -15.52
C ALA A 124 34.97 15.72 -16.59
N SER A 125 34.64 14.47 -16.26
CA SER A 125 34.65 13.36 -17.21
C SER A 125 33.67 13.54 -18.36
N ASN A 126 32.49 14.09 -18.11
CA ASN A 126 31.52 14.41 -19.16
C ASN A 126 32.07 15.51 -20.10
N SER A 127 32.71 16.53 -19.55
CA SER A 127 33.30 17.64 -20.33
C SER A 127 34.49 17.20 -21.20
N ALA A 128 35.18 16.13 -20.81
CA ALA A 128 36.26 15.53 -21.60
C ALA A 128 35.76 14.65 -22.76
N ARG A 129 34.45 14.38 -22.85
CA ARG A 129 33.88 13.58 -23.96
C ARG A 129 33.89 14.38 -25.27
N PRO A 130 33.89 13.68 -26.42
CA PRO A 130 33.55 14.29 -27.71
C PRO A 130 32.26 15.09 -27.61
N ALA A 131 32.17 16.22 -28.32
CA ALA A 131 31.07 17.18 -28.19
C ALA A 131 29.67 16.55 -28.42
N ASP A 132 29.57 15.57 -29.31
CA ASP A 132 28.37 14.78 -29.61
C ASP A 132 27.96 13.81 -28.47
N ARG A 133 28.85 13.59 -27.48
CA ARG A 133 28.66 12.69 -26.33
C ARG A 133 28.60 13.41 -25.00
N GLN A 134 28.73 14.74 -25.01
CA GLN A 134 28.60 15.55 -23.81
C GLN A 134 27.13 15.65 -23.43
N VAL A 135 26.81 15.23 -22.21
CA VAL A 135 25.47 15.42 -21.66
C VAL A 135 25.34 16.87 -21.19
N PRO A 136 24.27 17.61 -21.54
CA PRO A 136 24.08 18.97 -21.07
C PRO A 136 24.12 19.09 -19.54
N LEU A 137 24.65 20.20 -19.02
CA LEU A 137 24.81 20.42 -17.58
C LEU A 137 23.47 20.32 -16.82
N GLU A 138 22.40 20.89 -17.38
CA GLU A 138 21.05 20.82 -16.79
C GLU A 138 20.56 19.38 -16.66
N ALA A 139 20.82 18.54 -17.67
CA ALA A 139 20.48 17.12 -17.61
C ALA A 139 21.31 16.40 -16.54
N MET A 140 22.61 16.66 -16.46
CA MET A 140 23.50 16.14 -15.40
C MET A 140 22.99 16.50 -14.00
N GLN A 141 22.59 17.76 -13.79
CA GLN A 141 22.01 18.22 -12.52
C GLN A 141 20.71 17.48 -12.21
N LYS A 142 19.82 17.35 -13.20
CA LYS A 142 18.59 16.56 -13.07
C LYS A 142 18.87 15.11 -12.66
N PHE A 143 19.93 14.48 -13.17
CA PHE A 143 20.33 13.14 -12.73
C PHE A 143 20.72 13.12 -11.27
N ARG A 144 21.58 14.05 -10.83
CA ARG A 144 22.02 14.12 -9.43
C ARG A 144 20.85 14.29 -8.49
N ASP A 145 19.96 15.23 -8.80
CA ASP A 145 18.90 15.64 -7.90
C ASP A 145 17.80 14.57 -7.78
N ASN A 146 17.65 13.71 -8.79
CA ASN A 146 16.65 12.64 -8.82
C ASN A 146 17.24 11.23 -8.56
N TYR A 147 18.55 11.10 -8.40
CA TYR A 147 19.17 9.79 -8.24
C TYR A 147 18.71 9.12 -6.95
N THR A 148 18.20 7.90 -7.06
CA THR A 148 17.97 7.02 -5.91
C THR A 148 18.82 5.77 -6.04
N ARG A 149 19.61 5.48 -5.00
CA ARG A 149 20.43 4.26 -4.92
C ARG A 149 19.52 3.02 -4.98
N PRO A 150 19.86 1.98 -5.75
CA PRO A 150 19.02 0.78 -5.85
C PRO A 150 18.95 0.00 -4.52
N GLY A 151 17.75 -0.44 -4.16
CA GLY A 151 17.45 -1.28 -3.00
C GLY A 151 17.22 -2.76 -3.36
N GLY A 152 17.40 -3.66 -2.38
CA GLY A 152 17.16 -5.10 -2.55
C GLY A 152 15.68 -5.46 -2.64
N ASP A 153 14.78 -4.58 -2.19
CA ASP A 153 13.33 -4.71 -2.24
C ASP A 153 12.73 -4.40 -3.62
N GLU A 154 13.53 -3.85 -4.55
CA GLU A 154 13.06 -3.46 -5.89
C GLU A 154 12.84 -4.64 -6.85
N GLY A 155 13.22 -5.86 -6.46
CA GLY A 155 13.00 -7.07 -7.26
C GLY A 155 14.22 -7.56 -8.07
N PHE A 156 15.39 -6.96 -7.88
CA PHE A 156 16.65 -7.48 -8.41
C PHE A 156 17.12 -8.68 -7.58
N CYS A 157 17.66 -9.71 -8.24
CA CYS A 157 18.21 -10.86 -7.52
C CYS A 157 19.54 -10.53 -6.80
N ARG A 158 20.22 -9.46 -7.23
CA ARG A 158 21.45 -8.96 -6.62
C ARG A 158 21.61 -7.46 -6.89
N VAL A 159 22.02 -6.72 -5.88
CA VAL A 159 22.40 -5.30 -5.98
C VAL A 159 23.88 -5.17 -5.64
N ARG A 160 24.64 -4.47 -6.49
CA ARG A 160 26.05 -4.14 -6.25
C ARG A 160 26.24 -2.64 -6.40
N VAL A 161 26.93 -2.01 -5.45
CA VAL A 161 27.26 -0.57 -5.49
C VAL A 161 28.77 -0.42 -5.54
N PHE A 162 29.26 0.31 -6.54
CA PHE A 162 30.66 0.61 -6.71
C PHE A 162 30.88 2.11 -6.59
N GLY A 163 31.77 2.51 -5.68
CA GLY A 163 32.36 3.85 -5.67
C GLY A 163 33.47 3.92 -6.72
N ASN A 164 33.41 4.89 -7.62
CA ASN A 164 34.44 5.17 -8.60
C ASN A 164 35.33 6.34 -8.13
N SER A 165 36.53 6.01 -7.67
CA SER A 165 37.53 6.99 -7.21
C SER A 165 38.51 7.42 -8.32
N PHE A 166 38.23 7.10 -9.58
CA PHE A 166 39.11 7.43 -10.69
C PHE A 166 39.27 8.96 -10.85
N GLU A 167 40.52 9.40 -10.87
CA GLU A 167 40.90 10.81 -11.06
C GLU A 167 41.43 11.02 -12.47
N ASP A 168 40.69 11.76 -13.30
CA ASP A 168 41.03 11.95 -14.71
C ASP A 168 42.40 12.63 -14.91
N LYS A 169 42.83 13.48 -13.96
CA LYS A 169 44.12 14.20 -14.02
C LYS A 169 45.32 13.30 -13.78
N THR A 170 45.19 12.33 -12.88
CA THR A 170 46.31 11.49 -12.43
C THR A 170 46.29 10.11 -13.08
N GLY A 171 45.14 9.71 -13.65
CA GLY A 171 44.90 8.37 -14.17
C GLY A 171 44.90 7.29 -13.08
N ARG A 172 44.79 7.69 -11.80
CA ARG A 172 44.79 6.79 -10.65
C ARG A 172 43.38 6.60 -10.10
N GLY A 173 43.20 5.54 -9.30
CA GLY A 173 41.91 5.17 -8.71
C GLY A 173 41.27 4.00 -9.46
N GLY A 174 39.99 3.75 -9.17
CA GLY A 174 39.25 2.68 -9.82
C GLY A 174 37.89 2.43 -9.17
N PHE A 175 37.30 1.30 -9.53
CA PHE A 175 36.03 0.86 -8.96
C PHE A 175 36.29 0.09 -7.68
N ASN A 176 35.81 0.63 -6.57
CA ASN A 176 35.82 -0.04 -5.29
C ASN A 176 34.39 -0.50 -5.03
N LEU A 177 34.20 -1.81 -4.89
CA LEU A 177 32.93 -2.31 -4.40
C LEU A 177 32.73 -1.68 -3.02
N GLU A 178 31.70 -0.85 -2.88
CA GLU A 178 31.27 -0.43 -1.56
C GLU A 178 30.70 -1.68 -0.93
N VAL A 179 31.54 -2.36 -0.14
CA VAL A 179 31.11 -3.47 0.68
C VAL A 179 29.98 -2.89 1.51
N GLN A 180 28.76 -3.32 1.22
CA GLN A 180 27.64 -3.07 2.10
C GLN A 180 27.96 -3.82 3.38
N GLU A 181 28.84 -3.31 4.26
CA GLU A 181 29.13 -3.97 5.54
C GLU A 181 27.83 -4.18 6.32
N GLU A 182 26.82 -3.34 6.10
CA GLU A 182 25.47 -3.50 6.64
C GLU A 182 24.59 -4.51 5.90
N ALA A 183 24.69 -4.69 4.58
CA ALA A 183 23.95 -5.76 3.91
C ALA A 183 24.69 -7.10 3.96
N LEU A 184 26.01 -7.11 4.15
CA LEU A 184 26.82 -8.29 4.40
C LEU A 184 26.74 -8.66 5.88
N ARG A 185 26.58 -7.72 6.82
CA ARG A 185 26.16 -8.00 8.21
C ARG A 185 24.69 -8.38 8.32
N GLN A 186 23.77 -7.72 7.61
CA GLN A 186 22.35 -8.10 7.62
C GLN A 186 22.16 -9.41 6.89
N MET A 187 22.84 -9.65 5.76
CA MET A 187 22.89 -10.98 5.15
C MET A 187 23.64 -11.96 6.04
N GLN A 188 24.77 -11.64 6.69
CA GLN A 188 25.43 -12.61 7.57
C GLN A 188 24.64 -12.85 8.86
N GLU A 189 23.90 -11.90 9.42
CA GLU A 189 23.04 -12.08 10.59
C GLU A 189 21.71 -12.74 10.21
N GLU A 190 21.12 -12.44 9.05
CA GLU A 190 19.93 -13.14 8.53
C GLU A 190 20.26 -14.54 8.00
N VAL A 191 21.39 -14.72 7.31
CA VAL A 191 21.88 -16.02 6.80
C VAL A 191 22.49 -16.86 7.93
N SER A 192 23.14 -16.26 8.94
CA SER A 192 23.57 -16.98 10.15
C SER A 192 22.40 -17.33 11.07
N CYS A 193 21.21 -16.73 10.90
CA CYS A 193 20.02 -17.09 11.67
C CYS A 193 18.96 -17.88 10.88
N LYS A 194 19.08 -18.06 9.56
CA LYS A 194 18.10 -18.84 8.77
C LYS A 194 18.76 -19.61 7.61
N LEU A 195 19.14 -20.85 7.92
CA LEU A 195 19.30 -22.07 7.10
C LEU A 195 19.99 -21.95 5.71
N PRO A 196 21.00 -22.80 5.40
CA PRO A 196 21.71 -22.77 4.12
C PRO A 196 20.75 -22.96 2.94
N ASP A 197 21.02 -22.24 1.85
CA ASP A 197 20.30 -22.36 0.58
C ASP A 197 20.38 -23.81 0.08
N LEU A 198 19.30 -24.54 0.29
CA LEU A 198 19.17 -25.97 -0.03
C LEU A 198 19.24 -26.24 -1.55
N ARG A 199 19.45 -25.20 -2.37
CA ARG A 199 19.41 -25.21 -3.85
C ARG A 199 20.79 -25.11 -4.52
N SER A 200 21.88 -24.94 -3.78
CA SER A 200 23.20 -24.93 -4.43
C SER A 200 23.47 -26.30 -5.04
N GLU A 201 23.82 -26.39 -6.33
CA GLU A 201 24.16 -27.65 -7.02
C GLU A 201 25.34 -28.39 -6.37
N GLY A 202 26.07 -27.72 -5.46
CA GLY A 202 27.12 -28.29 -4.62
C GLY A 202 26.67 -28.77 -3.23
N ASP A 203 25.40 -28.57 -2.83
CA ASP A 203 24.86 -29.18 -1.61
C ASP A 203 24.68 -30.68 -1.88
N SER A 204 25.46 -31.51 -1.19
CA SER A 204 25.37 -32.98 -1.24
C SER A 204 23.98 -33.52 -0.93
N HIS A 205 23.10 -32.67 -0.40
CA HIS A 205 21.75 -33.03 -0.04
C HIS A 205 20.68 -32.49 -1.01
N TRP A 206 21.01 -31.75 -2.07
CA TRP A 206 20.03 -31.31 -3.07
C TRP A 206 19.37 -32.51 -3.78
N LEU A 207 18.06 -32.47 -4.00
CA LEU A 207 17.32 -33.48 -4.76
C LEU A 207 16.87 -32.89 -6.10
N ALA A 208 17.49 -33.34 -7.19
CA ALA A 208 17.16 -32.87 -8.52
C ALA A 208 15.72 -33.24 -8.93
N ASN A 209 15.11 -32.43 -9.83
CA ASN A 209 13.87 -32.83 -10.48
C ASN A 209 14.07 -34.15 -11.23
N GLY A 210 13.08 -35.05 -11.14
CA GLY A 210 13.17 -36.42 -11.63
C GLY A 210 13.67 -37.44 -10.61
N ALA A 211 14.22 -36.98 -9.47
CA ALA A 211 14.68 -37.88 -8.42
C ALA A 211 13.50 -38.68 -7.83
N GLN A 212 13.71 -39.99 -7.70
CA GLN A 212 12.76 -40.93 -7.13
C GLN A 212 12.88 -40.94 -5.63
N VAL A 213 11.78 -40.69 -4.91
CA VAL A 213 11.78 -40.53 -3.46
C VAL A 213 10.67 -41.34 -2.81
N GLU A 214 10.91 -41.75 -1.56
CA GLU A 214 9.91 -42.32 -0.66
C GLU A 214 9.61 -41.33 0.46
N LEU A 215 8.33 -41.09 0.73
CA LEU A 215 7.90 -40.24 1.82
C LEU A 215 8.03 -40.99 3.14
N HIS A 216 8.59 -40.36 4.18
CA HIS A 216 8.68 -40.95 5.52
C HIS A 216 8.56 -39.93 6.65
N GLY A 217 8.27 -40.39 7.87
CA GLY A 217 8.31 -39.56 9.09
C GLY A 217 7.28 -38.42 9.13
N LEU A 218 6.24 -38.44 8.27
CA LEU A 218 5.14 -37.48 8.31
C LEU A 218 4.23 -37.80 9.49
N GLN A 219 4.18 -36.91 10.49
CA GLN A 219 3.36 -37.12 11.69
C GLN A 219 1.88 -36.82 11.47
N LYS A 220 1.56 -35.77 10.70
CA LYS A 220 0.18 -35.34 10.42
C LYS A 220 -0.51 -36.11 9.29
N ALA A 221 0.28 -36.75 8.43
CA ALA A 221 -0.19 -37.47 7.24
C ALA A 221 0.50 -38.83 7.16
N GLN A 222 0.34 -39.64 8.21
CA GLN A 222 1.04 -40.92 8.35
C GLN A 222 0.72 -41.91 7.22
N THR A 223 -0.47 -41.79 6.61
CA THR A 223 -0.91 -42.58 5.46
C THR A 223 -0.06 -42.37 4.20
N LEU A 224 0.71 -41.28 4.14
CA LEU A 224 1.62 -41.01 3.03
C LEU A 224 3.01 -41.61 3.24
N ASN A 225 3.34 -42.06 4.45
CA ASN A 225 4.64 -42.69 4.71
C ASN A 225 4.71 -44.04 4.00
N GLY A 226 5.83 -44.31 3.33
CA GLY A 226 6.05 -45.49 2.49
C GLY A 226 5.60 -45.32 1.04
N LEU A 227 4.86 -44.26 0.70
CA LEU A 227 4.50 -43.99 -0.69
C LEU A 227 5.69 -43.43 -1.46
N ARG A 228 5.83 -43.88 -2.72
CA ARG A 228 6.86 -43.46 -3.66
C ARG A 228 6.35 -42.31 -4.54
N GLY A 229 7.26 -41.43 -4.95
CA GLY A 229 6.97 -40.34 -5.87
C GLY A 229 8.22 -39.78 -6.52
N GLU A 230 8.01 -38.78 -7.37
CA GLU A 230 9.05 -38.10 -8.14
C GLU A 230 9.11 -36.63 -7.74
N ILE A 231 10.31 -36.09 -7.56
CA ILE A 231 10.52 -34.65 -7.37
C ILE A 231 10.21 -33.92 -8.68
N ILE A 232 9.20 -33.06 -8.68
CA ILE A 232 8.81 -32.28 -9.88
C ILE A 232 9.16 -30.79 -9.77
N GLY A 233 9.63 -30.36 -8.60
CA GLY A 233 10.03 -28.98 -8.35
C GLY A 233 10.27 -28.71 -6.88
N PHE A 234 10.64 -27.47 -6.58
CA PHE A 234 10.79 -26.96 -5.23
C PHE A 234 9.79 -25.81 -5.03
N ASP A 235 9.18 -25.74 -3.86
CA ASP A 235 8.31 -24.64 -3.44
C ASP A 235 9.15 -23.66 -2.61
N ASP A 236 9.68 -22.63 -3.27
CA ASP A 236 10.55 -21.62 -2.64
C ASP A 236 9.85 -20.89 -1.48
N LYS A 237 8.52 -20.82 -1.49
CA LYS A 237 7.75 -20.13 -0.45
C LYS A 237 7.67 -20.95 0.83
N GLN A 238 7.51 -22.26 0.69
CA GLN A 238 7.40 -23.17 1.84
C GLN A 238 8.73 -23.81 2.22
N LEU A 239 9.78 -23.63 1.41
CA LEU A 239 11.07 -24.30 1.52
C LEU A 239 10.92 -25.83 1.57
N ARG A 240 10.13 -26.37 0.63
CA ARG A 240 9.72 -27.78 0.57
C ARG A 240 9.70 -28.29 -0.86
N TYR A 241 9.94 -29.58 -1.06
CA TYR A 241 9.87 -30.20 -2.38
C TYR A 241 8.44 -30.48 -2.80
N ARG A 242 8.15 -30.30 -4.09
CA ARG A 242 6.92 -30.73 -4.74
C ARG A 242 7.14 -32.14 -5.26
N VAL A 243 6.48 -33.10 -4.63
CA VAL A 243 6.60 -34.53 -4.95
C VAL A 243 5.30 -35.00 -5.60
N ARG A 244 5.39 -35.53 -6.82
CA ARG A 244 4.26 -36.19 -7.50
C ARG A 244 4.23 -37.65 -7.07
N LEU A 245 3.19 -38.07 -6.36
CA LEU A 245 3.05 -39.45 -5.88
C LEU A 245 2.70 -40.40 -7.03
N HIS A 246 3.32 -41.58 -7.07
CA HIS A 246 3.07 -42.57 -8.13
C HIS A 246 1.71 -43.26 -8.03
N SER A 247 1.14 -43.33 -6.83
CA SER A 247 -0.13 -44.01 -6.59
C SER A 247 -1.32 -43.31 -7.25
N ASP A 248 -1.33 -41.97 -7.26
CA ASP A 248 -2.49 -41.18 -7.68
C ASP A 248 -2.14 -39.93 -8.51
N ASN A 249 -0.86 -39.73 -8.85
CA ASN A 249 -0.31 -38.54 -9.53
C ASN A 249 -0.57 -37.20 -8.81
N THR A 250 -0.97 -37.22 -7.54
CA THR A 250 -1.17 -35.97 -6.79
C THR A 250 0.16 -35.36 -6.38
N VAL A 251 0.24 -34.03 -6.38
CA VAL A 251 1.43 -33.29 -5.96
C VAL A 251 1.31 -32.92 -4.49
N LYS A 252 2.31 -33.32 -3.68
CA LYS A 252 2.42 -32.97 -2.26
C LYS A 252 3.64 -32.09 -2.03
N VAL A 253 3.51 -31.14 -1.11
CA VAL A 253 4.60 -30.25 -0.69
C VAL A 253 5.21 -30.80 0.60
N VAL A 254 6.39 -31.42 0.48
CA VAL A 254 7.02 -32.26 1.52
C VAL A 254 8.37 -31.69 1.93
N ALA A 255 8.64 -31.64 3.24
CA ALA A 255 9.94 -31.21 3.74
C ALA A 255 11.02 -32.24 3.42
N LYS A 256 12.23 -31.78 3.13
CA LYS A 256 13.39 -32.61 2.77
C LYS A 256 13.63 -33.78 3.75
N LYS A 257 13.56 -33.52 5.06
CA LYS A 257 13.71 -34.53 6.12
C LYS A 257 12.66 -35.64 6.11
N ASN A 258 11.61 -35.48 5.30
CA ASN A 258 10.54 -36.44 5.13
C ASN A 258 10.61 -37.16 3.78
N LEU A 259 11.76 -37.06 3.09
CA LEU A 259 12.03 -37.70 1.82
C LEU A 259 13.29 -38.54 1.93
N ARG A 260 13.21 -39.79 1.49
CA ARG A 260 14.34 -40.68 1.29
C ARG A 260 14.55 -40.88 -0.20
N LEU A 261 15.74 -40.54 -0.70
CA LEU A 261 16.11 -40.80 -2.09
C LEU A 261 16.17 -42.32 -2.31
N LEU A 262 15.46 -42.80 -3.31
CA LEU A 262 15.47 -44.21 -3.72
C LEU A 262 16.64 -44.43 -4.68
N THR A 263 17.45 -45.43 -4.38
CA THR A 263 18.52 -45.89 -5.28
C THR A 263 17.94 -46.81 -6.36
N LEU A 264 18.73 -47.08 -7.40
CA LEU A 264 18.34 -48.04 -8.44
C LEU A 264 18.04 -49.44 -7.89
N GLU A 265 18.64 -49.82 -6.76
CA GLU A 265 18.39 -51.09 -6.07
C GLU A 265 16.99 -51.10 -5.43
N ASP A 266 16.55 -49.99 -4.83
CA ASP A 266 15.22 -49.86 -4.23
C ASP A 266 14.08 -49.84 -5.27
N LEU A 267 14.41 -49.49 -6.52
CA LEU A 267 13.49 -49.48 -7.65
C LEU A 267 13.25 -50.89 -8.22
N GLN A 268 14.03 -51.90 -7.81
CA GLN A 268 13.75 -53.27 -8.20
C GLN A 268 12.43 -53.74 -7.55
N PRO A 269 11.47 -54.26 -8.35
CA PRO A 269 10.26 -54.82 -7.79
C PRO A 269 10.63 -55.97 -6.85
N ALA A 270 10.10 -55.94 -5.63
CA ALA A 270 10.28 -57.02 -4.67
C ALA A 270 9.90 -58.37 -5.34
N PRO A 271 10.65 -59.46 -5.08
CA PRO A 271 10.36 -60.76 -5.67
C PRO A 271 8.90 -61.14 -5.39
N ILE A 272 8.17 -61.38 -6.48
CA ILE A 272 6.73 -61.66 -6.49
C ILE A 272 6.47 -62.93 -5.66
N VAL A 273 5.99 -62.75 -4.43
CA VAL A 273 5.34 -63.82 -3.67
C VAL A 273 3.87 -63.79 -4.05
N ALA A 274 3.45 -64.77 -4.86
CA ALA A 274 2.09 -64.89 -5.39
C ALA A 274 1.05 -65.07 -4.27
N PRO A 275 -0.02 -64.25 -4.20
CA PRO A 275 -1.18 -64.54 -3.38
C PRO A 275 -2.33 -65.14 -4.20
N ALA A 276 -3.03 -66.07 -3.56
CA ALA A 276 -4.13 -66.83 -4.11
C ALA A 276 -5.39 -65.98 -4.38
N THR A 277 -5.99 -66.29 -5.52
CA THR A 277 -7.24 -65.81 -6.11
C THR A 277 -8.46 -66.00 -5.20
N GLN A 278 -9.28 -64.96 -5.01
CA GLN A 278 -10.74 -65.11 -4.84
C GLN A 278 -11.51 -64.00 -5.57
N LEU A 279 -12.43 -64.43 -6.43
CA LEU A 279 -13.39 -63.66 -7.21
C LEU A 279 -14.60 -63.23 -6.35
N SER A 280 -15.10 -62.02 -6.61
CA SER A 280 -16.53 -61.60 -6.62
C SER A 280 -16.54 -60.08 -6.80
N GLY A 281 -17.31 -59.41 -7.66
CA GLY A 281 -18.52 -59.75 -8.39
C GLY A 281 -19.66 -58.84 -7.92
N SER A 282 -19.79 -57.62 -8.48
CA SER A 282 -21.07 -56.87 -8.44
C SER A 282 -21.04 -55.62 -9.33
N THR A 283 -21.86 -55.66 -10.38
CA THR A 283 -22.32 -54.58 -11.25
C THR A 283 -23.38 -53.71 -10.57
N SER A 284 -23.30 -52.38 -10.69
CA SER A 284 -24.44 -51.48 -10.44
C SER A 284 -24.47 -50.30 -11.41
N SER A 285 -25.67 -50.09 -11.95
CA SER A 285 -26.09 -49.21 -13.05
C SER A 285 -26.20 -47.71 -12.74
N LEU A 286 -25.93 -46.90 -13.76
CA LEU A 286 -26.17 -45.44 -13.86
C LEU A 286 -27.64 -45.11 -14.21
N PRO A 287 -28.19 -43.96 -13.76
CA PRO A 287 -29.42 -43.39 -14.31
C PRO A 287 -29.19 -42.22 -15.27
N ALA A 288 -30.14 -42.05 -16.19
CA ALA A 288 -30.21 -41.13 -17.32
C ALA A 288 -30.55 -39.66 -16.94
N PRO A 289 -30.36 -38.67 -17.85
CA PRO A 289 -30.41 -37.25 -17.53
C PRO A 289 -31.81 -36.61 -17.67
N SER A 290 -32.10 -35.67 -16.78
CA SER A 290 -33.34 -34.90 -16.68
C SER A 290 -33.37 -33.71 -17.64
N GLN A 291 -34.57 -33.43 -18.15
CA GLN A 291 -34.91 -32.46 -19.19
C GLN A 291 -34.66 -30.99 -18.83
N SER A 292 -34.17 -30.25 -19.82
CA SER A 292 -33.91 -28.80 -19.83
C SER A 292 -35.21 -27.98 -19.82
N ARG A 293 -35.30 -26.99 -18.93
CA ARG A 293 -36.41 -26.04 -18.81
C ARG A 293 -36.05 -24.76 -19.57
N GLU A 294 -36.83 -24.48 -20.60
CA GLU A 294 -36.72 -23.31 -21.49
C GLU A 294 -37.09 -22.02 -20.73
N LEU A 295 -36.16 -21.06 -20.70
CA LEU A 295 -36.29 -19.75 -20.05
C LEU A 295 -36.64 -18.69 -21.09
N VAL A 296 -37.74 -17.97 -20.83
CA VAL A 296 -38.26 -16.83 -21.59
C VAL A 296 -37.23 -15.67 -21.60
N PRO A 297 -36.96 -15.01 -22.74
CA PRO A 297 -35.95 -13.96 -22.81
C PRO A 297 -36.43 -12.69 -22.10
N ALA A 298 -35.65 -12.24 -21.13
CA ALA A 298 -35.81 -10.96 -20.47
C ALA A 298 -35.52 -9.81 -21.47
N ARG A 299 -36.38 -8.78 -21.43
CA ARG A 299 -36.29 -7.56 -22.23
C ARG A 299 -34.90 -6.92 -22.07
N ALA A 300 -34.16 -6.79 -23.17
CA ALA A 300 -32.81 -6.25 -23.18
C ALA A 300 -32.80 -4.82 -22.59
N PRO A 301 -31.86 -4.50 -21.68
CA PRO A 301 -31.68 -3.14 -21.18
C PRO A 301 -31.32 -2.20 -22.35
N PRO A 302 -31.68 -0.90 -22.25
CA PRO A 302 -31.37 0.07 -23.29
C PRO A 302 -29.86 0.06 -23.55
N THR A 303 -29.48 -0.18 -24.81
CA THR A 303 -28.08 -0.22 -25.22
C THR A 303 -27.44 1.13 -24.91
N PRO A 304 -26.38 1.18 -24.08
CA PRO A 304 -25.67 2.43 -23.81
C PRO A 304 -25.22 3.06 -25.13
N GLY A 305 -25.33 4.39 -25.24
CA GLY A 305 -24.96 5.11 -26.45
C GLY A 305 -23.55 4.72 -26.91
N ARG A 306 -23.40 4.50 -28.22
CA ARG A 306 -22.12 4.10 -28.81
C ARG A 306 -21.09 5.21 -28.60
N ILE A 307 -19.99 4.88 -27.92
CA ILE A 307 -18.87 5.81 -27.71
C ILE A 307 -18.09 5.91 -29.02
N THR A 308 -17.94 7.13 -29.51
CA THR A 308 -17.23 7.43 -30.76
C THR A 308 -15.80 7.88 -30.49
N ARG A 309 -14.93 7.74 -31.50
CA ARG A 309 -13.54 8.24 -31.46
C ARG A 309 -13.46 9.75 -31.14
N GLU A 310 -14.41 10.52 -31.66
CA GLU A 310 -14.53 11.96 -31.42
C GLU A 310 -14.77 12.30 -29.94
N MET A 311 -15.52 11.46 -29.21
CA MET A 311 -15.72 11.65 -27.77
C MET A 311 -14.43 11.47 -26.98
N VAL A 312 -13.59 10.51 -27.36
CA VAL A 312 -12.27 10.29 -26.74
C VAL A 312 -11.36 11.47 -27.01
N LEU A 313 -11.27 11.93 -28.27
CA LEU A 313 -10.46 13.10 -28.63
C LEU A 313 -10.89 14.36 -27.87
N LYS A 314 -12.20 14.60 -27.77
CA LYS A 314 -12.74 15.72 -27.00
C LYS A 314 -12.38 15.64 -25.51
N ALA A 315 -12.30 14.43 -24.95
CA ALA A 315 -11.84 14.24 -23.57
C ALA A 315 -10.33 14.54 -23.44
N VAL A 316 -9.51 14.10 -24.40
CA VAL A 316 -8.07 14.43 -24.47
C VAL A 316 -7.84 15.94 -24.57
N ASP A 317 -8.57 16.62 -25.47
CA ASP A 317 -8.47 18.07 -25.64
C ASP A 317 -8.85 18.83 -24.37
N ARG A 318 -9.82 18.31 -23.62
CA ARG A 318 -10.20 18.88 -22.32
C ARG A 318 -9.09 18.77 -21.29
N VAL A 319 -8.41 17.61 -21.19
CA VAL A 319 -7.25 17.43 -20.31
C VAL A 319 -6.15 18.42 -20.67
N LYS A 320 -5.84 18.58 -21.96
CA LYS A 320 -4.85 19.55 -22.44
C LYS A 320 -5.24 20.99 -22.09
N ALA A 321 -6.50 21.38 -22.31
CA ALA A 321 -6.98 22.72 -22.01
C ALA A 321 -6.91 23.05 -20.51
N ASP A 322 -7.35 22.13 -19.65
CA ASP A 322 -7.29 22.32 -18.19
C ASP A 322 -5.82 22.29 -17.69
N THR A 323 -4.92 21.53 -18.35
CA THR A 323 -3.46 21.52 -18.07
C THR A 323 -2.85 22.89 -18.35
N VAL A 324 -3.09 23.46 -19.53
CA VAL A 324 -2.61 24.80 -19.90
C VAL A 324 -3.18 25.87 -18.96
N ALA A 325 -4.46 25.75 -18.59
CA ALA A 325 -5.08 26.68 -17.65
C ALA A 325 -4.38 26.66 -16.28
N LEU A 326 -4.05 25.47 -15.74
CA LEU A 326 -3.35 25.36 -14.46
C LEU A 326 -1.94 25.94 -14.57
N GLN A 327 -1.21 25.62 -15.64
CA GLN A 327 0.13 26.14 -15.88
C GLN A 327 0.16 27.67 -15.95
N GLN A 328 -0.82 28.29 -16.62
CA GLN A 328 -0.96 29.76 -16.66
C GLN A 328 -1.18 30.36 -15.28
N ARG A 329 -1.94 29.69 -14.39
CA ARG A 329 -2.18 30.15 -13.02
C ARG A 329 -0.93 30.04 -12.15
N ILE A 330 -0.18 28.94 -12.28
CA ILE A 330 1.13 28.77 -11.62
C ILE A 330 2.08 29.90 -12.05
N ALA A 331 2.21 30.16 -13.35
CA ALA A 331 3.07 31.22 -13.88
C ALA A 331 2.65 32.61 -13.40
N ALA A 332 1.35 32.93 -13.40
CA ALA A 332 0.84 34.19 -12.90
C ALA A 332 1.15 34.40 -11.41
N ARG A 333 1.08 33.33 -10.61
CA ARG A 333 1.43 33.36 -9.19
C ARG A 333 2.92 33.59 -8.97
N GLN A 334 3.77 32.88 -9.71
CA GLN A 334 5.23 33.04 -9.66
C GLN A 334 5.67 34.45 -10.07
N ALA A 335 4.92 35.10 -10.97
CA ALA A 335 5.14 36.50 -11.35
C ALA A 335 4.65 37.52 -10.29
N GLY A 336 4.17 37.07 -9.13
CA GLY A 336 3.65 37.95 -8.06
C GLY A 336 2.24 38.48 -8.31
N GLY A 337 1.49 37.89 -9.25
CA GLY A 337 0.10 38.24 -9.49
C GLY A 337 -0.77 37.93 -8.27
N SER A 338 -1.65 38.87 -7.89
CA SER A 338 -2.67 38.62 -6.87
C SER A 338 -3.72 37.67 -7.47
N MET A 339 -3.63 36.40 -7.11
CA MET A 339 -4.58 35.38 -7.51
C MET A 339 -5.29 34.85 -6.27
N THR A 340 -6.61 34.68 -6.34
CA THR A 340 -7.34 34.13 -5.20
C THR A 340 -7.01 32.65 -5.05
N THR A 341 -6.90 32.18 -3.81
CA THR A 341 -6.75 30.77 -3.45
C THR A 341 -7.81 29.89 -4.11
N SER A 342 -9.05 30.37 -4.23
CA SER A 342 -10.14 29.61 -4.87
C SER A 342 -9.87 29.37 -6.36
N ASP A 343 -9.35 30.36 -7.07
CA ASP A 343 -9.20 30.28 -8.52
C ASP A 343 -8.22 29.17 -8.95
N ILE A 344 -7.11 28.96 -8.23
CA ILE A 344 -6.12 27.94 -8.60
C ILE A 344 -6.61 26.53 -8.23
N CYS A 345 -7.21 26.38 -7.04
CA CYS A 345 -7.81 25.13 -6.58
C CYS A 345 -8.93 24.66 -7.53
N ASP A 346 -9.75 25.58 -8.03
CA ASP A 346 -10.85 25.26 -8.96
C ASP A 346 -10.32 24.78 -10.33
N VAL A 347 -9.20 25.35 -10.80
CA VAL A 347 -8.55 24.91 -12.04
C VAL A 347 -7.90 23.53 -11.85
N TYR A 348 -7.24 23.31 -10.72
CA TYR A 348 -6.67 22.00 -10.38
C TYR A 348 -7.76 20.91 -10.29
N LEU A 349 -8.88 21.18 -9.61
CA LEU A 349 -9.99 20.24 -9.53
C LEU A 349 -10.58 19.91 -10.92
N ARG A 350 -10.67 20.90 -11.82
CA ARG A 350 -11.11 20.66 -13.20
C ARG A 350 -10.14 19.74 -13.95
N LEU A 351 -8.83 19.95 -13.78
CA LEU A 351 -7.81 19.08 -14.37
C LEU A 351 -7.98 17.63 -13.89
N VAL A 352 -8.10 17.40 -12.58
CA VAL A 352 -8.35 16.06 -12.00
C VAL A 352 -9.61 15.43 -12.61
N ALA A 353 -10.72 16.17 -12.61
CA ALA A 353 -11.99 15.70 -13.17
C ALA A 353 -11.90 15.38 -14.67
N SER A 354 -11.13 16.15 -15.44
CA SER A 354 -10.92 15.92 -16.87
C SER A 354 -10.11 14.64 -17.13
N GLY A 355 -9.07 14.39 -16.32
CA GLY A 355 -8.23 13.19 -16.42
C GLY A 355 -9.01 11.92 -16.14
N GLU A 356 -9.85 11.90 -15.09
CA GLU A 356 -10.74 10.78 -14.83
C GLU A 356 -11.78 10.57 -15.94
N SER A 357 -12.39 11.66 -16.43
CA SER A 357 -13.37 11.58 -17.51
C SER A 357 -12.77 10.97 -18.78
N TYR A 358 -11.52 11.33 -19.10
CA TYR A 358 -10.78 10.72 -20.20
C TYR A 358 -10.57 9.21 -19.99
N ARG A 359 -10.12 8.77 -18.81
CA ARG A 359 -9.92 7.34 -18.51
C ARG A 359 -11.20 6.53 -18.67
N GLU A 360 -12.32 7.03 -18.17
CA GLU A 360 -13.64 6.38 -18.32
C GLU A 360 -14.07 6.30 -19.78
N VAL A 361 -13.96 7.39 -20.54
CA VAL A 361 -14.33 7.41 -21.97
C VAL A 361 -13.41 6.50 -22.79
N LYS A 362 -12.10 6.46 -22.48
CA LYS A 362 -11.12 5.55 -23.09
C LYS A 362 -11.51 4.09 -22.85
N GLU A 363 -11.77 3.71 -21.60
CA GLU A 363 -12.13 2.33 -21.24
C GLU A 363 -13.42 1.88 -21.93
N LEU A 364 -14.45 2.75 -21.93
CA LEU A 364 -15.69 2.47 -22.65
C LEU A 364 -15.47 2.35 -24.16
N PHE A 365 -14.68 3.24 -24.77
CA PHE A 365 -14.36 3.16 -26.19
C PHE A 365 -13.62 1.87 -26.54
N GLN A 366 -12.61 1.49 -25.74
CA GLN A 366 -11.83 0.27 -25.92
C GLN A 366 -12.68 -0.99 -25.81
N SER A 367 -13.63 -1.01 -24.86
CA SER A 367 -14.58 -2.12 -24.69
C SER A 367 -15.52 -2.31 -25.89
N GLN A 368 -15.86 -1.22 -26.60
CA GLN A 368 -16.83 -1.24 -27.71
C GLN A 368 -16.18 -1.37 -29.09
N ASN A 369 -15.01 -0.76 -29.30
CA ASN A 369 -14.40 -0.62 -30.63
C ASN A 369 -13.01 -1.27 -30.73
N GLY A 370 -12.49 -1.85 -29.64
CA GLY A 370 -11.11 -2.36 -29.58
C GLY A 370 -10.08 -1.27 -29.29
N ARG A 371 -8.81 -1.65 -29.30
CA ARG A 371 -7.69 -0.75 -28.99
C ARG A 371 -7.34 0.11 -30.20
N ASP A 372 -7.25 1.43 -30.00
CA ASP A 372 -6.77 2.42 -30.98
C ASP A 372 -5.45 3.00 -30.44
N GLU A 373 -4.32 2.64 -31.06
CA GLU A 373 -2.97 3.01 -30.61
C GLU A 373 -2.72 4.52 -30.67
N GLU A 374 -3.31 5.22 -31.65
CA GLU A 374 -3.13 6.66 -31.83
C GLU A 374 -3.83 7.42 -30.70
N LEU A 375 -5.08 7.05 -30.38
CA LEU A 375 -5.81 7.65 -29.25
C LEU A 375 -5.11 7.39 -27.92
N GLU A 376 -4.55 6.20 -27.76
CA GLU A 376 -3.82 5.84 -26.55
C GLU A 376 -2.55 6.67 -26.39
N LEU A 377 -1.75 6.82 -27.45
CA LEU A 377 -0.56 7.66 -27.44
C LEU A 377 -0.92 9.12 -27.13
N LEU A 378 -1.91 9.68 -27.82
CA LEU A 378 -2.35 11.06 -27.63
C LEU A 378 -2.82 11.34 -26.20
N GLY A 379 -3.61 10.43 -25.64
CA GLY A 379 -4.14 10.63 -24.30
C GLY A 379 -3.14 10.29 -23.19
N ASN A 380 -2.19 9.37 -23.42
CA ASN A 380 -1.07 9.16 -22.50
C ASN A 380 -0.17 10.40 -22.44
N ALA A 381 0.17 11.00 -23.58
CA ALA A 381 0.93 12.26 -23.62
C ALA A 381 0.20 13.41 -22.91
N ALA A 382 -1.13 13.49 -23.04
CA ALA A 382 -1.94 14.48 -22.32
C ALA A 382 -1.95 14.26 -20.81
N LEU A 383 -2.06 13.00 -20.35
CA LEU A 383 -1.99 12.67 -18.93
C LEU A 383 -0.60 12.94 -18.34
N GLU A 384 0.48 12.57 -19.03
CA GLU A 384 1.85 12.84 -18.58
C GLU A 384 2.11 14.35 -18.45
N SER A 385 1.69 15.15 -19.44
CA SER A 385 1.77 16.61 -19.35
C SER A 385 0.96 17.16 -18.16
N SER A 386 -0.19 16.57 -17.84
CA SER A 386 -1.00 16.99 -16.70
C SER A 386 -0.34 16.65 -15.36
N GLU A 387 0.35 15.51 -15.27
CA GLU A 387 1.11 15.10 -14.08
C GLU A 387 2.25 16.07 -13.80
N VAL A 388 3.03 16.45 -14.82
CA VAL A 388 4.12 17.43 -14.69
C VAL A 388 3.62 18.78 -14.16
N VAL A 389 2.47 19.28 -14.66
CA VAL A 389 1.91 20.55 -14.19
C VAL A 389 1.30 20.42 -12.79
N ALA A 390 0.73 19.27 -12.44
CA ALA A 390 0.26 19.01 -11.08
C ALA A 390 1.43 19.00 -10.07
N GLU A 391 2.58 18.42 -10.42
CA GLU A 391 3.80 18.46 -9.60
C GLU A 391 4.27 19.91 -9.38
N GLN A 392 4.33 20.72 -10.44
CA GLN A 392 4.66 22.15 -10.33
C GLN A 392 3.68 22.90 -9.42
N TYR A 393 2.38 22.58 -9.51
CA TYR A 393 1.37 23.15 -8.63
C TYR A 393 1.63 22.77 -7.16
N PHE A 394 2.03 21.53 -6.89
CA PHE A 394 2.32 21.06 -5.52
C PHE A 394 3.51 21.77 -4.88
N GLU A 395 4.48 22.23 -5.68
CA GLU A 395 5.62 23.02 -5.19
C GLU A 395 5.21 24.44 -4.80
N VAL A 396 4.24 25.04 -5.50
CA VAL A 396 3.83 26.45 -5.28
C VAL A 396 2.57 26.61 -4.44
N ARG A 397 1.86 25.51 -4.10
CA ARG A 397 0.62 25.59 -3.32
C ARG A 397 0.89 25.84 -1.84
N SER A 398 0.02 26.62 -1.24
CA SER A 398 0.00 26.86 0.20
C SER A 398 -0.67 25.69 0.95
N TRP A 399 -0.45 25.63 2.26
CA TRP A 399 -1.13 24.68 3.14
C TRP A 399 -2.66 24.78 3.10
N GLN A 400 -3.19 26.01 2.98
CA GLN A 400 -4.64 26.23 2.89
C GLN A 400 -5.21 25.64 1.59
N GLU A 401 -4.49 25.82 0.47
CA GLU A 401 -4.87 25.26 -0.83
C GLU A 401 -4.80 23.75 -0.83
N TYR A 402 -3.74 23.18 -0.25
CA TYR A 402 -3.64 21.73 -0.07
C TYR A 402 -4.89 21.15 0.64
N PHE A 403 -5.28 21.74 1.78
CA PHE A 403 -6.47 21.28 2.50
C PHE A 403 -7.75 21.46 1.67
N GLN A 404 -7.88 22.60 0.99
CA GLN A 404 -9.03 22.89 0.13
C GLN A 404 -9.13 21.91 -1.04
N ASP A 405 -8.00 21.56 -1.67
CA ASP A 405 -7.92 20.60 -2.76
C ASP A 405 -8.35 19.20 -2.31
N GLU A 406 -7.85 18.72 -1.16
CA GLU A 406 -8.23 17.41 -0.62
C GLU A 406 -9.74 17.33 -0.34
N VAL A 407 -10.32 18.39 0.24
CA VAL A 407 -11.77 18.49 0.46
C VAL A 407 -12.53 18.52 -0.86
N ASN A 408 -12.05 19.29 -1.84
CA ASN A 408 -12.68 19.45 -3.14
C ASN A 408 -12.65 18.15 -3.96
N VAL A 409 -11.51 17.45 -3.98
CA VAL A 409 -11.34 16.15 -4.64
C VAL A 409 -12.22 15.11 -3.96
N THR A 410 -12.23 15.04 -2.62
CA THR A 410 -13.11 14.12 -1.88
C THR A 410 -14.58 14.38 -2.19
N LYS A 411 -15.00 15.66 -2.19
CA LYS A 411 -16.38 16.05 -2.50
C LYS A 411 -16.75 15.70 -3.94
N TYR A 412 -15.81 15.87 -4.88
CA TYR A 412 -15.98 15.47 -6.27
C TYR A 412 -16.17 13.95 -6.39
N SER A 413 -15.30 13.14 -5.77
CA SER A 413 -15.39 11.68 -5.77
C SER A 413 -16.70 11.19 -5.16
N VAL A 414 -17.11 11.77 -4.02
CA VAL A 414 -18.41 11.46 -3.37
C VAL A 414 -19.59 11.82 -4.26
N LYS A 415 -19.55 12.96 -4.94
CA LYS A 415 -20.61 13.37 -5.87
C LYS A 415 -20.70 12.44 -7.08
N LYS A 416 -19.56 11.97 -7.59
CA LYS A 416 -19.46 11.15 -8.80
C LYS A 416 -19.80 9.68 -8.55
N HIS A 417 -19.24 9.08 -7.50
CA HIS A 417 -19.37 7.64 -7.23
C HIS A 417 -20.33 7.32 -6.06
N GLY A 418 -20.81 8.33 -5.34
CA GLY A 418 -21.49 8.15 -4.06
C GLY A 418 -20.53 7.82 -2.91
N ILE A 419 -20.98 7.95 -1.67
CA ILE A 419 -20.15 7.66 -0.48
C ILE A 419 -19.66 6.20 -0.49
N LEU A 420 -20.57 5.26 -0.78
CA LEU A 420 -20.22 3.84 -0.83
C LEU A 420 -19.27 3.51 -2.00
N GLY A 421 -19.45 4.15 -3.16
CA GLY A 421 -18.58 3.95 -4.32
C GLY A 421 -17.19 4.54 -4.10
N THR A 422 -17.10 5.70 -3.46
CA THR A 422 -15.82 6.33 -3.08
C THR A 422 -15.06 5.45 -2.09
N LEU A 423 -15.72 5.01 -1.01
CA LEU A 423 -15.13 4.09 -0.04
C LEU A 423 -14.74 2.75 -0.69
N LYS A 424 -15.56 2.23 -1.62
CA LYS A 424 -15.23 1.00 -2.33
C LYS A 424 -13.99 1.18 -3.22
N ASN A 425 -13.87 2.30 -3.94
CA ASN A 425 -12.71 2.57 -4.79
C ASN A 425 -11.44 2.72 -3.95
N GLU A 426 -11.48 3.51 -2.87
CA GLU A 426 -10.38 3.66 -1.91
C GLU A 426 -10.01 2.31 -1.24
N VAL A 427 -11.00 1.52 -0.83
CA VAL A 427 -10.76 0.19 -0.24
C VAL A 427 -10.28 -0.83 -1.28
N VAL A 428 -10.61 -0.66 -2.56
CA VAL A 428 -10.08 -1.50 -3.64
C VAL A 428 -8.64 -1.09 -3.97
N GLU A 429 -8.32 0.19 -3.92
CA GLU A 429 -6.96 0.72 -4.15
C GLU A 429 -6.04 0.33 -2.99
N VAL A 430 -6.40 0.69 -1.75
CA VAL A 430 -5.75 0.20 -0.53
C VAL A 430 -5.79 -1.32 -0.46
N GLY A 431 -6.86 -1.94 -0.95
CA GLY A 431 -7.01 -3.39 -1.00
C GLY A 431 -6.09 -4.05 -2.01
N ASN A 432 -5.74 -3.40 -3.11
CA ASN A 432 -4.76 -3.88 -4.08
C ASN A 432 -3.34 -3.70 -3.52
N ASP A 433 -3.06 -2.55 -2.89
CA ASP A 433 -1.79 -2.31 -2.17
C ASP A 433 -1.60 -3.28 -0.99
N VAL A 434 -2.68 -3.58 -0.26
CA VAL A 434 -2.73 -4.58 0.81
C VAL A 434 -2.81 -6.00 0.26
N LYS A 435 -3.27 -6.25 -0.97
CA LYS A 435 -3.21 -7.58 -1.60
C LYS A 435 -1.80 -7.90 -2.07
N ASP A 436 -1.02 -6.86 -2.37
CA ASP A 436 0.41 -6.92 -2.61
C ASP A 436 1.21 -7.04 -1.29
N LEU A 437 0.76 -6.42 -0.19
CA LEU A 437 1.33 -6.62 1.15
C LEU A 437 0.82 -7.86 1.93
N GLY A 438 -0.33 -8.41 1.57
CA GLY A 438 -1.23 -9.13 2.51
C GLY A 438 -1.69 -10.50 2.05
N ARG A 439 -0.93 -11.18 1.18
CA ARG A 439 -1.06 -12.64 1.03
C ARG A 439 -0.63 -13.43 2.29
N GLY A 440 -0.17 -12.76 3.35
CA GLY A 440 0.18 -13.36 4.65
C GLY A 440 -0.93 -13.44 5.71
N ALA A 441 -2.08 -12.76 5.54
CA ALA A 441 -3.06 -12.57 6.63
C ALA A 441 -4.36 -13.40 6.52
N ALA A 442 -4.46 -14.34 5.58
CA ALA A 442 -5.67 -15.12 5.33
C ALA A 442 -6.07 -16.10 6.46
N THR A 443 -5.21 -16.32 7.46
CA THR A 443 -5.45 -17.27 8.56
C THR A 443 -6.33 -16.72 9.68
N VAL A 444 -6.45 -15.40 9.84
CA VAL A 444 -7.20 -14.80 10.98
C VAL A 444 -8.70 -14.68 10.69
N VAL A 445 -9.08 -14.52 9.42
CA VAL A 445 -10.49 -14.42 8.98
C VAL A 445 -11.21 -15.77 9.08
N GLN A 446 -10.48 -16.89 9.05
CA GLN A 446 -11.08 -18.23 9.11
C GLN A 446 -11.51 -18.64 10.53
N SER A 447 -10.81 -18.15 11.57
CA SER A 447 -11.17 -18.37 12.97
C SER A 447 -12.41 -17.60 13.45
N GLY A 448 -12.79 -16.50 12.79
CA GLY A 448 -13.99 -15.73 13.14
C GLY A 448 -15.31 -16.38 12.70
N ARG A 449 -15.26 -17.34 11.78
CA ARG A 449 -16.45 -17.96 11.16
C ARG A 449 -17.08 -19.05 12.04
N GLU A 450 -16.36 -19.56 13.04
CA GLU A 450 -16.81 -20.66 13.90
C GLU A 450 -17.57 -20.21 15.16
N GLN A 451 -17.46 -18.94 15.57
CA GLN A 451 -18.08 -18.44 16.81
C GLN A 451 -19.49 -17.84 16.63
N VAL A 452 -19.85 -17.43 15.41
CA VAL A 452 -21.15 -16.81 15.08
C VAL A 452 -22.36 -17.73 15.34
N PRO A 453 -22.32 -19.05 15.07
CA PRO A 453 -23.47 -19.93 15.30
C PRO A 453 -23.86 -20.08 16.78
N HIS A 454 -22.92 -19.96 17.72
CA HIS A 454 -23.19 -20.10 19.15
C HIS A 454 -23.89 -18.89 19.75
N LEU A 455 -23.57 -17.69 19.27
CA LEU A 455 -24.19 -16.44 19.70
C LEU A 455 -25.64 -16.32 19.21
N VAL A 456 -25.91 -16.81 18.00
CA VAL A 456 -27.28 -16.89 17.43
C VAL A 456 -28.14 -17.90 18.20
N ARG A 457 -27.56 -19.03 18.64
CA ARG A 457 -28.28 -20.05 19.43
C ARG A 457 -28.69 -19.55 20.81
N ALA A 458 -27.78 -18.88 21.53
CA ALA A 458 -28.06 -18.31 22.84
C ALA A 458 -29.16 -17.21 22.80
N ALA A 459 -29.19 -16.41 21.73
CA ALA A 459 -30.26 -15.43 21.52
C ALA A 459 -31.62 -16.10 21.24
N THR A 460 -31.61 -17.22 20.51
CA THR A 460 -32.83 -17.97 20.16
C THR A 460 -33.44 -18.66 21.39
N ASP A 461 -32.61 -19.23 22.27
CA ASP A 461 -33.07 -19.91 23.49
C ASP A 461 -33.66 -18.91 24.52
N THR A 462 -33.11 -17.70 24.59
CA THR A 462 -33.63 -16.64 25.46
C THR A 462 -35.01 -16.15 24.97
N MET A 463 -35.21 -16.11 23.65
CA MET A 463 -36.46 -15.68 23.03
C MET A 463 -37.58 -16.74 23.17
N GLY A 464 -37.23 -18.03 23.15
CA GLY A 464 -38.17 -19.14 23.37
C GLY A 464 -38.79 -19.15 24.77
N ASN A 465 -37.99 -18.88 25.80
CA ASN A 465 -38.46 -18.87 27.19
C ASN A 465 -39.45 -17.72 27.50
N VAL A 466 -39.30 -16.57 26.83
CA VAL A 466 -40.21 -15.43 26.98
C VAL A 466 -41.57 -15.71 26.35
N VAL A 467 -41.59 -16.38 25.20
CA VAL A 467 -42.83 -16.79 24.52
C VAL A 467 -43.60 -17.83 25.33
N GLN A 468 -42.90 -18.80 25.93
CA GLN A 468 -43.51 -19.88 26.69
C GLN A 468 -44.12 -19.42 28.02
N THR A 469 -43.54 -18.38 28.63
CA THR A 469 -44.07 -17.75 29.86
C THR A 469 -45.31 -16.88 29.57
N GLY A 470 -45.42 -16.32 28.35
CA GLY A 470 -46.58 -15.52 27.93
C GLY A 470 -47.83 -16.35 27.57
N SER A 471 -47.66 -17.58 27.13
CA SER A 471 -48.78 -18.45 26.68
C SER A 471 -49.71 -18.94 27.78
N ALA A 472 -49.28 -18.97 29.05
CA ALA A 472 -50.11 -19.44 30.17
C ALA A 472 -51.15 -18.41 30.66
N ALA A 473 -51.00 -17.13 30.31
CA ALA A 473 -51.87 -16.04 30.77
C ALA A 473 -52.93 -15.60 29.73
N ALA A 474 -52.91 -16.15 28.51
CA ALA A 474 -53.62 -15.60 27.35
C ALA A 474 -55.00 -16.23 27.05
N ALA A 475 -55.61 -16.95 28.00
CA ALA A 475 -56.84 -17.69 27.75
C ALA A 475 -58.18 -16.92 27.94
N SER A 476 -58.18 -15.62 28.28
CA SER A 476 -59.48 -14.92 28.50
C SER A 476 -59.60 -13.43 28.16
N THR A 477 -58.70 -12.80 27.39
CA THR A 477 -58.93 -11.40 26.92
C THR A 477 -58.19 -11.06 25.62
N GLY A 478 -58.70 -11.58 24.49
CA GLY A 478 -58.08 -11.43 23.18
C GLY A 478 -58.52 -10.18 22.42
N ALA A 479 -57.73 -9.10 22.52
CA ALA A 479 -57.51 -8.09 21.46
C ALA A 479 -56.65 -6.93 22.01
N SER A 480 -56.97 -6.42 23.20
CA SER A 480 -56.26 -5.31 23.85
C SER A 480 -54.92 -5.71 24.46
N PHE A 481 -54.76 -6.98 24.85
CA PHE A 481 -53.51 -7.49 25.42
C PHE A 481 -52.42 -7.72 24.35
N ALA A 482 -52.80 -8.12 23.13
CA ALA A 482 -51.86 -8.31 22.03
C ALA A 482 -51.20 -6.99 21.59
N ALA A 483 -51.98 -5.91 21.51
CA ALA A 483 -51.46 -4.58 21.18
C ALA A 483 -50.52 -4.04 22.28
N ARG A 484 -50.89 -4.15 23.56
CA ARG A 484 -50.03 -3.72 24.68
C ARG A 484 -48.79 -4.60 24.84
N SER A 485 -48.91 -5.90 24.61
CA SER A 485 -47.77 -6.83 24.65
C SER A 485 -46.75 -6.52 23.54
N GLN A 486 -47.23 -6.19 22.34
CA GLN A 486 -46.35 -5.80 21.23
C GLN A 486 -45.66 -4.44 21.48
N GLU A 487 -46.36 -3.48 22.08
CA GLU A 487 -45.77 -2.19 22.46
C GLU A 487 -44.71 -2.35 23.58
N HIS A 488 -44.99 -3.19 24.58
CA HIS A 488 -43.99 -3.51 25.61
C HIS A 488 -42.80 -4.31 25.07
N LEU A 489 -43.02 -5.25 24.15
CA LEU A 489 -41.92 -6.01 23.52
C LEU A 489 -41.05 -5.11 22.63
N THR A 490 -41.63 -4.23 21.84
CA THR A 490 -40.86 -3.30 20.99
C THR A 490 -40.08 -2.29 21.83
N THR A 491 -40.69 -1.77 22.90
CA THR A 491 -39.99 -0.87 23.85
C THR A 491 -38.88 -1.61 24.59
N ALA A 492 -39.13 -2.83 25.07
CA ALA A 492 -38.12 -3.64 25.75
C ALA A 492 -36.96 -4.01 24.83
N VAL A 493 -37.21 -4.44 23.58
CA VAL A 493 -36.15 -4.74 22.59
C VAL A 493 -35.38 -3.48 22.23
N HIS A 494 -36.07 -2.35 22.07
CA HIS A 494 -35.41 -1.08 21.77
C HIS A 494 -34.49 -0.61 22.90
N GLU A 495 -34.92 -0.71 24.17
CA GLU A 495 -34.11 -0.31 25.31
C GLU A 495 -32.98 -1.29 25.64
N THR A 496 -33.20 -2.60 25.48
CA THR A 496 -32.22 -3.63 25.84
C THR A 496 -31.20 -3.90 24.75
N VAL A 497 -31.56 -3.79 23.47
CA VAL A 497 -30.68 -4.14 22.35
C VAL A 497 -30.30 -2.93 21.52
N VAL A 498 -31.28 -2.16 21.05
CA VAL A 498 -31.02 -1.06 20.10
C VAL A 498 -30.25 0.08 20.77
N ALA A 499 -30.64 0.48 21.98
CA ALA A 499 -30.02 1.59 22.68
C ALA A 499 -28.54 1.32 23.07
N PRO A 500 -28.15 0.13 23.58
CA PRO A 500 -26.74 -0.19 23.80
C PRO A 500 -25.93 -0.31 22.50
N VAL A 501 -26.49 -0.93 21.46
CA VAL A 501 -25.82 -1.06 20.15
C VAL A 501 -25.60 0.31 19.51
N LYS A 502 -26.62 1.18 19.51
CA LYS A 502 -26.49 2.56 19.01
C LYS A 502 -25.44 3.35 19.79
N ARG A 503 -25.39 3.19 21.12
CA ARG A 503 -24.38 3.83 21.98
C ARG A 503 -22.96 3.31 21.70
N ALA A 504 -22.80 2.00 21.54
CA ALA A 504 -21.54 1.37 21.18
C ALA A 504 -21.07 1.79 19.79
N TRP A 505 -21.99 1.88 18.82
CA TRP A 505 -21.73 2.32 17.45
C TRP A 505 -21.17 3.74 17.40
N HIS A 506 -21.79 4.70 18.10
CA HIS A 506 -21.26 6.07 18.15
C HIS A 506 -19.85 6.13 18.76
N LEU A 507 -19.58 5.35 19.81
CA LEU A 507 -18.25 5.30 20.42
C LEU A 507 -17.21 4.69 19.46
N MET A 508 -17.56 3.61 18.76
CA MET A 508 -16.70 2.99 17.76
C MET A 508 -16.42 3.93 16.59
N ALA A 509 -17.44 4.61 16.07
CA ALA A 509 -17.29 5.57 14.97
C ALA A 509 -16.41 6.76 15.38
N THR A 510 -16.67 7.37 16.55
CA THR A 510 -15.83 8.46 17.07
C THR A 510 -14.40 7.99 17.32
N GLY A 511 -14.22 6.81 17.90
CA GLY A 511 -12.90 6.25 18.15
C GLY A 511 -12.13 5.92 16.88
N PHE A 512 -12.80 5.41 15.84
CA PHE A 512 -12.19 5.20 14.53
C PHE A 512 -11.73 6.52 13.90
N ILE A 513 -12.57 7.55 13.93
CA ILE A 513 -12.19 8.88 13.42
C ILE A 513 -10.97 9.42 14.18
N LEU A 514 -10.99 9.39 15.52
CA LEU A 514 -9.93 9.99 16.34
C LEU A 514 -8.62 9.18 16.35
N CYS A 515 -8.71 7.85 16.34
CA CYS A 515 -7.52 7.00 16.51
C CYS A 515 -6.94 6.51 15.18
N VAL A 516 -7.74 6.48 14.10
CA VAL A 516 -7.32 5.92 12.80
C VAL A 516 -7.23 7.03 11.76
N LEU A 517 -8.32 7.78 11.53
CA LEU A 517 -8.35 8.78 10.46
C LEU A 517 -7.51 10.02 10.80
N VAL A 518 -7.64 10.57 12.01
CA VAL A 518 -6.89 11.79 12.39
C VAL A 518 -5.38 11.58 12.26
N PRO A 519 -4.76 10.51 12.82
CA PRO A 519 -3.35 10.25 12.57
C PRO A 519 -3.03 10.02 11.09
N LEU A 520 -3.94 9.39 10.35
CA LEU A 520 -3.72 9.10 8.94
C LEU A 520 -3.64 10.33 8.06
N PHE A 521 -4.46 11.34 8.33
CA PHE A 521 -4.36 12.62 7.62
C PHE A 521 -3.26 13.51 8.18
N ALA A 522 -3.09 13.58 9.50
CA ALA A 522 -2.15 14.51 10.14
C ALA A 522 -0.67 14.09 9.98
N LEU A 523 -0.40 12.79 9.87
CA LEU A 523 0.96 12.25 9.70
C LEU A 523 1.23 11.83 8.25
N ARG A 524 0.46 12.30 7.26
CA ARG A 524 0.65 11.91 5.85
C ARG A 524 2.05 12.24 5.32
N THR A 525 2.65 13.34 5.80
CA THR A 525 4.04 13.71 5.47
C THR A 525 5.08 12.75 6.07
N TYR A 526 4.68 11.90 7.01
CA TYR A 526 5.50 10.89 7.68
C TYR A 526 5.01 9.48 7.31
N ALA A 527 4.97 9.18 6.01
CA ALA A 527 4.37 7.97 5.42
C ALA A 527 4.61 6.65 6.18
N PRO A 528 5.84 6.28 6.60
CA PRO A 528 6.05 5.03 7.33
C PRO A 528 5.48 5.03 8.75
N LEU A 529 5.45 6.19 9.42
CA LEU A 529 4.91 6.31 10.79
C LEU A 529 3.38 6.30 10.79
N ASN A 530 2.77 6.85 9.73
CA ASN A 530 1.33 6.94 9.60
C ASN A 530 0.64 5.57 9.76
N SER A 531 1.06 4.57 8.98
CA SER A 531 0.42 3.24 9.03
C SER A 531 0.58 2.57 10.39
N VAL A 532 1.75 2.71 11.02
CA VAL A 532 2.04 2.16 12.36
C VAL A 532 1.16 2.82 13.42
N VAL A 533 1.06 4.16 13.41
CA VAL A 533 0.21 4.89 14.35
C VAL A 533 -1.27 4.57 14.10
N SER A 534 -1.73 4.52 12.85
CA SER A 534 -3.12 4.19 12.55
C SER A 534 -3.50 2.77 13.02
N ASN A 535 -2.61 1.79 12.82
CA ASN A 535 -2.79 0.42 13.30
C ASN A 535 -2.78 0.31 14.83
N LEU A 536 -1.88 1.03 15.51
CA LEU A 536 -1.89 1.13 16.97
C LEU A 536 -3.17 1.81 17.48
N GLY A 537 -3.73 2.76 16.71
CA GLY A 537 -5.00 3.41 16.99
C GLY A 537 -6.20 2.45 16.95
N LEU A 538 -6.22 1.50 16.01
CA LEU A 538 -7.21 0.42 15.99
C LEU A 538 -7.11 -0.49 17.23
N LEU A 539 -5.89 -0.85 17.64
CA LEU A 539 -5.67 -1.63 18.85
C LEU A 539 -6.12 -0.85 20.10
N TRP A 540 -5.77 0.43 20.17
CA TRP A 540 -6.19 1.33 21.25
C TRP A 540 -7.72 1.43 21.33
N LEU A 541 -8.40 1.60 20.20
CA LEU A 541 -9.86 1.61 20.12
C LEU A 541 -10.47 0.32 20.66
N LEU A 542 -9.92 -0.84 20.29
CA LEU A 542 -10.38 -2.13 20.77
C LEU A 542 -10.21 -2.26 22.29
N VAL A 543 -9.06 -1.87 22.83
CA VAL A 543 -8.80 -1.89 24.28
C VAL A 543 -9.76 -0.95 25.02
N CYS A 544 -9.98 0.26 24.51
CA CYS A 544 -10.87 1.25 25.12
C CYS A 544 -12.35 0.80 25.14
N THR A 545 -12.77 0.06 24.11
CA THR A 545 -14.16 -0.38 23.96
C THR A 545 -14.43 -1.66 24.75
N CYS A 546 -13.54 -2.66 24.66
CA CYS A 546 -13.70 -3.97 25.29
C CYS A 546 -13.23 -4.01 26.75
N CYS A 547 -12.18 -3.25 27.11
CA CYS A 547 -11.51 -3.35 28.41
C CYS A 547 -11.25 -1.96 29.03
N PRO A 548 -12.28 -1.12 29.27
CA PRO A 548 -12.08 0.17 29.91
C PRO A 548 -11.50 -0.01 31.33
N PRO A 549 -10.52 0.83 31.75
CA PRO A 549 -9.97 0.81 33.09
C PRO A 549 -11.06 0.92 34.17
N ARG A 550 -10.87 0.22 35.30
CA ARG A 550 -11.77 0.26 36.46
C ARG A 550 -11.82 1.68 37.03
N GLY A 551 -12.78 2.47 36.58
CA GLY A 551 -12.91 3.90 36.91
C GLY A 551 -13.34 4.78 35.74
N MET A 552 -13.20 4.29 34.50
CA MET A 552 -13.54 5.02 33.27
C MET A 552 -14.70 4.38 32.49
N ASN A 553 -15.57 3.62 33.19
CA ASN A 553 -16.71 2.96 32.57
C ASN A 553 -17.79 3.95 32.08
N GLY A 554 -17.80 5.18 32.60
CA GLY A 554 -18.68 6.25 32.14
C GLY A 554 -18.34 6.72 30.72
N ARG A 555 -19.34 7.22 30.01
CA ARG A 555 -19.19 7.73 28.62
C ARG A 555 -18.08 8.78 28.51
N GLY A 556 -18.01 9.71 29.47
CA GLY A 556 -16.96 10.73 29.51
C GLY A 556 -15.55 10.14 29.68
N GLY A 557 -15.41 9.09 30.50
CA GLY A 557 -14.14 8.39 30.67
C GLY A 557 -13.66 7.75 29.38
N LYS A 558 -14.53 6.97 28.72
CA LYS A 558 -14.19 6.34 27.42
C LYS A 558 -13.84 7.37 26.34
N SER A 559 -14.59 8.47 26.25
CA SER A 559 -14.28 9.55 25.31
C SER A 559 -12.94 10.23 25.61
N ALA A 560 -12.61 10.47 26.88
CA ALA A 560 -11.31 11.03 27.27
C ALA A 560 -10.15 10.09 26.92
N LEU A 561 -10.33 8.78 27.12
CA LEU A 561 -9.34 7.76 26.76
C LEU A 561 -9.10 7.70 25.24
N LEU A 562 -10.14 7.88 24.43
CA LEU A 562 -10.03 7.95 22.96
C LEU A 562 -9.36 9.24 22.48
N LEU A 563 -9.59 10.37 23.15
CA LEU A 563 -8.93 11.65 22.82
C LEU A 563 -7.45 11.67 23.21
N LEU A 564 -7.06 10.91 24.23
CA LEU A 564 -5.66 10.82 24.66
C LEU A 564 -4.74 10.29 23.56
N TYR A 565 -5.25 9.39 22.71
CA TYR A 565 -4.46 8.79 21.63
C TYR A 565 -3.92 9.82 20.63
N PRO A 566 -4.75 10.58 19.87
CA PRO A 566 -4.25 11.57 18.93
C PRO A 566 -3.48 12.71 19.62
N LEU A 567 -3.79 13.03 20.89
CA LEU A 567 -2.99 14.00 21.65
C LEU A 567 -1.54 13.54 21.83
N LEU A 568 -1.34 12.26 22.15
CA LEU A 568 0.00 11.70 22.38
C LEU A 568 0.73 11.31 21.08
N THR A 569 0.01 10.81 20.08
CA THR A 569 0.64 10.25 18.86
C THR A 569 0.72 11.23 17.71
N VAL A 570 -0.08 12.30 17.72
CA VAL A 570 -0.11 13.31 16.65
C VAL A 570 0.28 14.68 17.20
N VAL A 571 -0.49 15.21 18.15
CA VAL A 571 -0.31 16.59 18.62
C VAL A 571 1.03 16.78 19.33
N LEU A 572 1.40 15.89 20.25
CA LEU A 572 2.66 15.99 20.98
C LEU A 572 3.89 15.89 20.06
N PRO A 573 4.02 14.91 19.14
CA PRO A 573 5.14 14.85 18.20
C PRO A 573 5.20 16.05 17.27
N LEU A 574 4.06 16.52 16.74
CA LEU A 574 4.03 17.71 15.90
C LEU A 574 4.41 18.97 16.68
N ALA A 575 3.96 19.11 17.92
CA ALA A 575 4.35 20.22 18.79
C ALA A 575 5.84 20.19 19.13
N LEU A 576 6.39 19.00 19.43
CA LEU A 576 7.83 18.82 19.66
C LEU A 576 8.66 19.11 18.41
N HIS A 577 8.22 18.66 17.24
CA HIS A 577 8.87 18.94 15.96
C HIS A 577 8.81 20.44 15.62
N TYR A 578 7.65 21.07 15.82
CA TYR A 578 7.47 22.51 15.63
C TYR A 578 8.37 23.31 16.58
N TRP A 579 8.43 22.91 17.85
CA TRP A 579 9.30 23.51 18.86
C TRP A 579 10.79 23.35 18.51
N ALA A 580 11.21 22.18 18.04
CA ALA A 580 12.59 21.92 17.61
C ALA A 580 12.99 22.69 16.35
N THR A 581 12.04 22.96 15.45
CA THR A 581 12.28 23.69 14.20
C THR A 581 12.16 25.22 14.36
N HIS A 582 11.51 25.70 15.42
CA HIS A 582 11.29 27.13 15.69
C HIS A 582 11.89 27.54 17.05
N PRO A 583 13.23 27.66 17.15
CA PRO A 583 13.91 27.93 18.43
C PRO A 583 13.50 29.25 19.09
N GLN A 584 13.03 30.25 18.32
CA GLN A 584 12.52 31.51 18.89
C GLN A 584 11.30 31.28 19.80
N LEU A 585 10.38 30.41 19.37
CA LEU A 585 9.22 30.04 20.18
C LEU A 585 9.63 29.32 21.48
N SER A 586 10.72 28.54 21.43
CA SER A 586 11.26 27.87 22.61
C SER A 586 11.78 28.87 23.65
N GLN A 587 12.37 29.97 23.20
CA GLN A 587 12.88 31.04 24.06
C GLN A 587 11.72 31.80 24.70
N ASP A 588 10.70 32.18 23.92
CA ASP A 588 9.53 32.90 24.42
C ASP A 588 8.73 32.09 25.45
N VAL A 589 8.50 30.79 25.17
CA VAL A 589 7.81 29.89 26.11
C VAL A 589 8.67 29.67 27.35
N GLY A 590 9.99 29.51 27.20
CA GLY A 590 10.91 29.39 28.33
C GLY A 590 10.90 30.62 29.23
N ASP A 591 10.89 31.82 28.65
CA ASP A 591 10.82 33.08 29.39
C ASP A 591 9.46 33.29 30.06
N MET A 592 8.37 32.86 29.41
CA MET A 592 7.04 32.83 30.03
C MET A 592 7.01 31.91 31.27
N PHE A 593 7.56 30.69 31.17
CA PHE A 593 7.63 29.78 32.32
C PHE A 593 8.56 30.27 33.43
N ARG A 594 9.66 30.99 33.10
CA ARG A 594 10.50 31.64 34.12
C ARG A 594 9.79 32.78 34.85
N ARG A 595 8.87 33.50 34.18
CA ARG A 595 8.08 34.58 34.78
C ARG A 595 6.87 34.09 35.58
N LEU A 596 6.42 32.85 35.34
CA LEU A 596 5.23 32.29 36.00
C LEU A 596 5.34 32.24 37.55
N PRO A 597 6.47 31.81 38.16
CA PRO A 597 6.65 31.85 39.61
C PRO A 597 6.61 33.27 40.18
N GLU A 598 7.18 34.26 39.48
CA GLU A 598 7.14 35.66 39.89
C GLU A 598 5.71 36.22 39.85
N GLN A 599 4.93 35.84 38.84
CA GLN A 599 3.53 36.24 38.75
C GLN A 599 2.65 35.54 39.80
N LEU A 600 2.81 34.24 40.01
CA LEU A 600 2.08 33.48 41.04
C LEU A 600 2.44 33.97 42.45
N GLY A 601 3.69 34.42 42.67
CA GLY A 601 4.14 35.02 43.93
C GLY A 601 3.52 36.38 44.25
N ARG A 602 3.03 37.13 43.25
CA ARG A 602 2.34 38.43 43.44
C ARG A 602 0.83 38.31 43.67
N ILE A 603 0.22 37.17 43.37
CA ILE A 603 -1.22 36.93 43.58
C ILE A 603 -1.64 37.13 45.06
N PRO A 604 -0.88 36.67 46.08
CA PRO A 604 -1.22 36.90 47.48
C PRO A 604 -1.20 38.38 47.90
N GLU A 605 -0.35 39.21 47.28
CA GLU A 605 -0.32 40.64 47.57
C GLU A 605 -1.46 41.40 46.89
N GLN A 606 -1.77 41.05 45.64
CA GLN A 606 -2.93 41.63 44.95
C GLN A 606 -4.26 41.24 45.63
N LEU A 607 -4.34 40.05 46.24
CA LEU A 607 -5.48 39.64 47.06
C LEU A 607 -5.61 40.40 48.39
N LYS A 608 -4.52 40.97 48.92
CA LYS A 608 -4.55 41.83 50.11
C LYS A 608 -5.01 43.25 49.82
N GLU A 609 -4.81 43.73 48.60
CA GLU A 609 -5.23 45.08 48.18
C GLU A 609 -6.70 45.17 47.75
N LEU A 610 -7.42 44.06 47.63
CA LEU A 610 -8.86 44.06 47.31
C LEU A 610 -9.67 44.68 48.47
N PRO A 611 -10.25 45.89 48.30
CA PRO A 611 -11.00 46.56 49.36
C PRO A 611 -12.36 45.88 49.51
N GLY A 612 -12.54 45.08 50.56
CA GLY A 612 -13.85 44.49 50.88
C GLY A 612 -13.85 43.27 51.80
N ILE A 613 -12.72 42.59 52.00
CA ILE A 613 -12.70 41.30 52.71
C ILE A 613 -12.74 41.46 54.25
N ASN A 614 -12.40 42.63 54.80
CA ASN A 614 -12.40 42.85 56.27
C ASN A 614 -13.78 43.08 56.91
N LYS A 615 -14.89 43.03 56.16
CA LYS A 615 -16.24 43.30 56.70
C LYS A 615 -17.03 42.06 57.15
N LEU A 616 -16.49 40.84 57.01
CA LEU A 616 -17.22 39.59 57.30
C LEU A 616 -16.78 38.86 58.58
N ARG A 617 -16.10 39.53 59.51
CA ARG A 617 -15.63 38.89 60.75
C ARG A 617 -15.94 39.73 61.97
N CYS A 618 -17.21 39.75 62.37
CA CYS A 618 -17.67 39.97 63.76
C CYS A 618 -19.21 39.90 63.82
N SER A 619 -19.75 38.77 64.26
CA SER A 619 -20.96 38.62 65.08
C SER A 619 -21.41 37.18 64.96
N ASP A 620 -21.23 36.40 66.03
CA ASP A 620 -22.12 35.30 66.43
C ASP A 620 -21.57 34.68 67.71
N ASN A 621 -21.99 35.23 68.84
CA ASN A 621 -21.99 34.55 70.13
C ASN A 621 -23.04 35.26 71.01
N ASP A 622 -24.24 34.68 71.08
CA ASP A 622 -25.20 34.72 72.20
C ASP A 622 -26.51 34.06 71.72
N GLN A 623 -26.77 32.81 72.11
CA GLN A 623 -27.53 32.36 73.29
C GLN A 623 -29.07 32.34 73.12
N SER A 624 -29.61 31.14 73.39
CA SER A 624 -30.97 30.78 73.86
C SER A 624 -32.14 30.59 72.86
N CYS A 625 -32.63 29.34 72.85
CA CYS A 625 -33.98 28.84 72.51
C CYS A 625 -35.11 29.68 73.17
N PRO A 626 -36.39 29.67 72.69
CA PRO A 626 -37.14 28.45 72.31
C PRO A 626 -38.16 28.55 71.15
N THR A 627 -38.60 27.36 70.70
CA THR A 627 -39.84 27.07 69.93
C THR A 627 -41.09 27.74 70.53
N PRO A 628 -42.14 28.13 69.75
CA PRO A 628 -43.03 27.15 69.12
C PRO A 628 -43.78 27.56 67.81
N SER A 629 -44.35 26.51 67.20
CA SER A 629 -45.59 26.37 66.41
C SER A 629 -46.38 27.57 65.85
N LEU A 630 -46.99 27.27 64.69
CA LEU A 630 -48.30 27.71 64.14
C LEU A 630 -48.26 28.64 62.92
N ARG A 631 -48.66 28.03 61.78
CA ARG A 631 -49.89 28.33 61.01
C ARG A 631 -50.00 29.67 60.25
N GLY A 632 -50.42 29.56 58.98
CA GLY A 632 -50.94 30.62 58.11
C GLY A 632 -49.98 30.90 56.94
N SER A 633 -50.21 30.44 55.71
CA SER A 633 -51.32 30.78 54.79
C SER A 633 -51.49 32.28 54.63
N GLU A 634 -50.93 32.84 53.55
CA GLU A 634 -51.65 33.60 52.52
C GLU A 634 -50.66 34.23 51.51
N ALA A 635 -50.79 33.79 50.26
CA ALA A 635 -51.07 34.56 49.04
C ALA A 635 -50.37 35.92 48.72
N PRO A 636 -50.33 36.31 47.43
CA PRO A 636 -49.28 37.12 46.82
C PRO A 636 -49.74 38.52 46.39
N GLU A 637 -48.80 39.45 46.25
CA GLU A 637 -48.98 40.71 45.52
C GLU A 637 -47.63 41.06 44.86
N SER A 638 -47.53 40.92 43.53
CA SER A 638 -47.66 42.00 42.54
C SER A 638 -46.42 42.90 42.47
N GLY A 639 -45.81 42.97 41.28
CA GLY A 639 -44.87 44.04 40.89
C GLY A 639 -45.57 45.43 40.85
N PRO A 640 -45.08 46.45 40.10
CA PRO A 640 -44.10 46.42 39.01
C PRO A 640 -43.11 47.61 38.98
N GLY A 641 -42.27 47.63 37.93
CA GLY A 641 -41.97 48.84 37.16
C GLY A 641 -40.66 49.58 37.46
N SER A 642 -39.66 49.40 36.59
CA SER A 642 -39.21 50.38 35.60
C SER A 642 -38.27 49.72 34.60
#